data_AF-A0A5Y8TTL9-F1
#
_entry.id   AF-A0A5Y8TTL9-F1
#
_cell.length_a   1.000
_cell.length_b   1.000
_cell.length_c   1.000
_cell.angle_alpha   90.00
_cell.angle_beta   90.00
_cell.angle_gamma   90.00
#
_symmetry.space_group_name_H-M   'P 1'
#
loop_
_entity.id
_entity.type
_entity.pdbx_description
1 polymer ?
#
loop_
_entity_poly.entity_id
_entity_poly.type
_entity_poly.pdbx_seq_one_letter_code
_entity_poly.pdbx_strand_id
1 'polypeptide(L)'
;MQKNSFLKIYGLIPFLLVAFINAFVDLGHKIIIQNTIYKVYEGSTQLLLTAIVNALILLPFILMLSPSGFLADKYPKNLIMKLSAAFSVMLTIIICISYYNGAFWTAFTLTFIMGIQAALYSPSKYGFIKELVGKDLLAMGNGAVNAVSIVAILAGMSLFSLSFESLYDINHNSSEEVLKQVAPLGFLLILFSLIELYLAWRLPKLKDEIKELKFDSKRYLSGKLLMSNLKLIFGNKVIWLCIVGISIFWAISQLYLVSFPVFSKNELFIENTFFVQVSLGFSGIGVVLGSLIAGRFSKNYIELGLIPFGALGVFLMALIMPYFTSLITYSFIFFIFGFCGALFIIPLNSLIQFHAKENELGKILAGNNFIQNIAMLTFLVLATLFANLEINVIYLFYFITLVAFLGAIYVVFKLPFSLVRMLLSIAFLGRYRLLVEGFKNIPEKGGVLLLGNHISFIDWAIVQMAIPRKIYFVMERSIYSKWYIKIFLDKFGVIPVSSAASKASLELIAERIKQGDLVCLFPEGVLSRHGQLNEFKGGFEHVCSNLEEDDGVILPFYIRGLWGSTFSRSDEEFSARNRTLSKRNIAIAFGAPMPLHSKKEEVKAKVFELSFMAWKSQCEAMHTIARAFITSAKRNLSNIAIIDSLAGAISYRKLLSLSFILSTLIKENSKKINSNFERGSYAPKEECVGILLPASFASSLLNLSVLLAQKVVVNLNFTAGEKALQAAVKSAQISQIYTSKKFLEKLESKGVSLNFGEEVNLIYMEDVVEIFKKQKSKILAMMMAVSILPSFILKAIFAPSKNNLAIAAILFSSGSEGTPKGVMLNNRNILSNIAQISDVLCTRNNDVILSSLPPFHAFGLTVTTFLPLLESIKSITFADPTDALGIAKAVAKNNVTIMCGTSTFLGIYARNKKLDAIMFESLRVVVSGAEKLKSEVRSAFEMKFKKSIFEGYGATETTPVASVNLPNRFDADYWIVHRASKEGSVGMPLPGTAVRIVNPNTYETLKTNEDGLILIGGHQVMVGYLNNKEKTDEVIKEIDGIRWYNTGDKGHLDEDGFLYIVDRYSRFAKIGGEMISLGALEEEIAKFIDTNIVKFCTVALEDEKKGEQVALLIECDEEFFEGVCEAIKSSSMPAIFKPSRYLKVEKIPLLGSGKVDLKGAKELAKSLV
;
A
#
# COMPACT_ATOMS: atom_id res chain seq x y z
N MET A 1 1.45 4.17 11.97
CA MET A 1 1.49 2.92 12.77
C MET A 1 2.81 2.19 12.53
N GLN A 2 3.70 2.17 13.53
CA GLN A 2 4.95 1.39 13.46
C GLN A 2 4.61 -0.10 13.56
N LYS A 3 4.92 -0.87 12.50
CA LYS A 3 4.89 -2.34 12.53
C LYS A 3 5.94 -2.81 13.54
N ASN A 4 5.51 -3.30 14.71
CA ASN A 4 6.42 -4.02 15.60
C ASN A 4 6.99 -5.23 14.83
N SER A 5 8.31 -5.23 14.66
CA SER A 5 9.03 -6.34 14.04
C SER A 5 8.84 -7.58 14.92
N PHE A 6 8.56 -8.76 14.33
CA PHE A 6 8.41 -10.03 15.04
C PHE A 6 9.56 -10.28 16.04
N LEU A 7 10.79 -9.94 15.66
CA LEU A 7 11.99 -10.10 16.50
C LEU A 7 12.06 -9.12 17.68
N LYS A 8 11.21 -8.09 17.73
CA LYS A 8 11.15 -7.13 18.84
C LYS A 8 10.20 -7.55 19.96
N ILE A 9 9.52 -8.70 19.83
CA ILE A 9 8.65 -9.23 20.89
C ILE A 9 9.52 -9.64 22.09
N TYR A 10 9.25 -9.03 23.25
CA TYR A 10 9.97 -9.32 24.48
C TYR A 10 9.81 -10.80 24.87
N GLY A 11 10.92 -11.49 25.13
CA GLY A 11 10.96 -12.92 25.48
C GLY A 11 11.07 -13.89 24.31
N LEU A 12 10.95 -13.45 23.05
CA LEU A 12 11.01 -14.33 21.88
C LEU A 12 12.38 -14.94 21.61
N ILE A 13 13.45 -14.14 21.67
CA ILE A 13 14.81 -14.65 21.42
C ILE A 13 15.22 -15.69 22.48
N PRO A 14 15.07 -15.43 23.80
CA PRO A 14 15.31 -16.46 24.82
C PRO A 14 14.47 -17.72 24.58
N PHE A 15 13.19 -17.58 24.23
CA PHE A 15 12.33 -18.73 23.95
C PHE A 15 12.82 -19.59 22.78
N LEU A 16 13.22 -18.97 21.67
CA LEU A 16 13.77 -19.70 20.53
C LEU A 16 15.09 -20.40 20.89
N LEU A 17 15.97 -19.76 21.66
CA LEU A 17 17.23 -20.38 22.09
C LEU A 17 16.99 -21.54 23.06
N VAL A 18 16.04 -21.44 23.98
CA VAL A 18 15.66 -22.56 24.87
C VAL A 18 15.12 -23.73 24.03
N ALA A 19 14.25 -23.46 23.06
CA ALA A 19 13.75 -24.49 22.15
C ALA A 19 14.86 -25.15 21.30
N PHE A 20 15.86 -24.36 20.86
CA PHE A 20 17.04 -24.88 20.16
C PHE A 20 17.83 -25.84 21.05
N ILE A 21 18.24 -25.36 22.23
CA ILE A 21 19.15 -26.10 23.10
C ILE A 21 18.49 -27.37 23.63
N ASN A 22 17.21 -27.31 24.01
CA ASN A 22 16.47 -28.50 24.44
C ASN A 22 16.50 -29.60 23.36
N ALA A 23 16.14 -29.27 22.11
CA ALA A 23 16.17 -30.24 21.01
C ALA A 23 17.60 -30.73 20.68
N PHE A 24 18.60 -29.85 20.84
CA PHE A 24 20.01 -30.16 20.60
C PHE A 24 20.58 -31.16 21.63
N VAL A 25 20.28 -30.95 22.91
CA VAL A 25 20.72 -31.82 24.02
C VAL A 25 20.03 -33.18 23.96
N ASP A 26 18.71 -33.19 23.78
CA ASP A 26 17.92 -34.43 23.66
C ASP A 26 18.46 -35.33 22.55
N LEU A 27 18.80 -34.73 21.42
CA LEU A 27 19.33 -35.47 20.29
C LEU A 27 20.80 -35.88 20.47
N GLY A 28 21.60 -35.07 21.16
CA GLY A 28 23.01 -35.38 21.39
C GLY A 28 23.21 -36.69 22.14
N HIS A 29 22.48 -36.90 23.24
CA HIS A 29 22.50 -38.17 23.97
C HIS A 29 22.02 -39.34 23.07
N LYS A 30 20.92 -39.14 22.33
CA LYS A 30 20.39 -40.15 21.40
C LYS A 30 21.44 -40.60 20.39
N ILE A 31 22.14 -39.66 19.75
CA ILE A 31 23.13 -39.97 18.72
C ILE A 31 24.31 -40.73 19.31
N ILE A 32 24.76 -40.39 20.51
CA ILE A 32 25.84 -41.14 21.19
C ILE A 32 25.41 -42.60 21.43
N ILE A 33 24.19 -42.83 21.94
CA ILE A 33 23.67 -44.20 22.15
C ILE A 33 23.48 -44.93 20.83
N GLN A 34 22.90 -44.28 19.81
CA GLN A 34 22.69 -44.89 18.48
C GLN A 34 24.02 -45.25 17.79
N ASN A 35 25.02 -44.37 17.84
CA ASN A 35 26.34 -44.64 17.25
C ASN A 35 27.05 -45.76 18.01
N THR A 36 26.92 -45.82 19.34
CA THR A 36 27.44 -46.93 20.15
C THR A 36 26.80 -48.25 19.74
N ILE A 37 25.47 -48.29 19.56
CA ILE A 37 24.77 -49.49 19.08
C ILE A 37 25.24 -49.88 17.68
N TYR A 38 25.38 -48.89 16.79
CA TYR A 38 25.79 -49.11 15.40
C TYR A 38 27.21 -49.68 15.27
N LYS A 39 28.14 -49.30 16.16
CA LYS A 39 29.54 -49.76 16.12
C LYS A 39 29.77 -51.11 16.80
N VAL A 40 28.94 -51.47 17.78
CA VAL A 40 29.16 -52.65 18.64
C VAL A 40 28.32 -53.86 18.23
N TYR A 41 27.12 -53.64 17.71
CA TYR A 41 26.18 -54.72 17.37
C TYR A 41 25.98 -54.80 15.86
N GLU A 42 25.88 -56.03 15.34
CA GLU A 42 25.61 -56.33 13.93
C GLU A 42 24.29 -57.10 13.74
N GLY A 43 23.79 -57.14 12.52
CA GLY A 43 22.66 -57.97 12.11
C GLY A 43 21.31 -57.61 12.76
N SER A 44 20.53 -58.61 13.13
CA SER A 44 19.17 -58.44 13.68
C SER A 44 19.15 -57.75 15.05
N THR A 45 20.17 -57.95 15.87
CA THR A 45 20.31 -57.33 17.19
C THR A 45 20.47 -55.81 17.10
N GLN A 46 21.27 -55.33 16.14
CA GLN A 46 21.44 -53.90 15.87
C GLN A 46 20.13 -53.25 15.44
N LEU A 47 19.38 -53.90 14.53
CA LEU A 47 18.09 -53.44 14.04
C LEU A 47 17.06 -53.35 15.17
N LEU A 48 17.00 -54.37 16.02
CA LEU A 48 16.11 -54.43 17.18
C LEU A 48 16.44 -53.33 18.21
N LEU A 49 17.71 -53.18 18.61
CA LEU A 49 18.12 -52.16 19.57
C LEU A 49 17.89 -50.74 19.03
N THR A 50 18.12 -50.50 17.74
CA THR A 50 17.85 -49.21 17.09
C THR A 50 16.35 -48.91 17.06
N ALA A 51 15.50 -49.91 16.79
CA ALA A 51 14.05 -49.77 16.85
C ALA A 51 13.57 -49.49 18.29
N ILE A 52 14.15 -50.16 19.30
CA ILE A 52 13.85 -49.92 20.71
C ILE A 52 14.25 -48.50 21.12
N VAL A 53 15.44 -48.01 20.76
CA VAL A 53 15.83 -46.60 21.06
C VAL A 53 14.83 -45.61 20.48
N ASN A 54 14.37 -45.81 19.24
CA ASN A 54 13.34 -44.96 18.66
C ASN A 54 12.01 -45.09 19.41
N ALA A 55 11.62 -46.29 19.83
CA ALA A 55 10.41 -46.50 20.63
C ALA A 55 10.51 -45.85 22.02
N LEU A 56 11.66 -45.89 22.70
CA LEU A 56 11.89 -45.27 24.00
C LEU A 56 11.72 -43.74 23.97
N ILE A 57 11.85 -43.12 22.80
CA ILE A 57 11.62 -41.68 22.62
C ILE A 57 10.14 -41.37 22.38
N LEU A 58 9.42 -42.23 21.65
CA LEU A 58 8.01 -42.01 21.29
C LEU A 58 7.05 -42.40 22.44
N LEU A 59 7.36 -43.48 23.17
CA LEU A 59 6.52 -44.04 24.23
C LEU A 59 6.19 -43.04 25.34
N PRO A 60 7.13 -42.22 25.86
CA PRO A 60 6.82 -41.23 26.88
C PRO A 60 5.70 -40.24 26.50
N PHE A 61 5.64 -39.82 25.23
CA PHE A 61 4.57 -38.94 24.75
C PHE A 61 3.20 -39.63 24.73
N ILE A 62 3.16 -40.96 24.62
CA ILE A 62 1.94 -41.76 24.71
C ILE A 62 1.51 -41.90 26.19
N LEU A 63 2.46 -42.17 27.08
CA LEU A 63 2.20 -42.42 28.50
C LEU A 63 1.86 -41.14 29.29
N MET A 64 2.46 -40.01 28.92
CA MET A 64 2.37 -38.75 29.68
C MET A 64 1.29 -37.77 29.18
N LEU A 65 0.35 -38.17 28.32
CA LEU A 65 -0.71 -37.27 27.80
C LEU A 65 -1.44 -36.52 28.91
N SER A 66 -1.99 -37.25 29.89
CA SER A 66 -2.87 -36.64 30.90
C SER A 66 -2.11 -35.79 31.92
N PRO A 67 -0.95 -36.22 32.45
CA PRO A 67 -0.12 -35.39 33.32
C PRO A 67 0.43 -34.15 32.61
N SER A 68 0.98 -34.29 31.40
CA SER A 68 1.57 -33.16 30.66
C SER A 68 0.54 -32.10 30.28
N GLY A 69 -0.63 -32.53 29.77
CA GLY A 69 -1.72 -31.62 29.43
C GLY A 69 -2.28 -30.88 30.65
N PHE A 70 -2.42 -31.56 31.78
CA PHE A 70 -2.85 -30.93 33.03
C PHE A 70 -1.85 -29.89 33.53
N LEU A 71 -0.55 -30.22 33.58
CA LEU A 71 0.49 -29.30 34.06
C LEU A 71 0.57 -28.04 33.20
N ALA A 72 0.46 -28.18 31.87
CA ALA A 72 0.52 -27.07 30.92
C ALA A 72 -0.72 -26.15 30.96
N ASP A 73 -1.90 -26.66 31.36
CA ASP A 73 -3.11 -25.85 31.53
C ASP A 73 -3.20 -25.22 32.93
N LYS A 74 -2.72 -25.90 33.97
CA LYS A 74 -2.81 -25.41 35.36
C LYS A 74 -1.77 -24.35 35.68
N TYR A 75 -0.50 -24.62 35.37
CA TYR A 75 0.63 -23.78 35.77
C TYR A 75 1.06 -22.87 34.63
N PRO A 76 1.69 -21.72 34.93
CA PRO A 76 2.30 -20.87 33.91
C PRO A 76 3.29 -21.67 33.05
N LYS A 77 3.16 -21.62 31.72
CA LYS A 77 3.96 -22.46 30.82
C LYS A 77 5.46 -22.19 30.95
N ASN A 78 5.87 -20.95 31.22
CA ASN A 78 7.27 -20.62 31.48
C ASN A 78 7.81 -21.31 32.75
N LEU A 79 6.99 -21.54 33.78
CA LEU A 79 7.39 -22.28 34.98
C LEU A 79 7.67 -23.75 34.65
N ILE A 80 6.78 -24.39 33.89
CA ILE A 80 6.98 -25.78 33.45
C ILE A 80 8.28 -25.89 32.63
N MET A 81 8.52 -24.96 31.71
CA MET A 81 9.76 -24.92 30.93
C MET A 81 11.02 -24.75 31.81
N LYS A 82 10.98 -23.91 32.85
CA LYS A 82 12.10 -23.74 33.80
C LYS A 82 12.37 -25.02 34.59
N LEU A 83 11.32 -25.69 35.08
CA LEU A 83 11.44 -26.95 35.82
C LEU A 83 11.97 -28.07 34.91
N SER A 84 11.49 -28.15 33.67
CA SER A 84 11.98 -29.09 32.66
C SER A 84 13.46 -28.87 32.33
N ALA A 85 13.93 -27.61 32.24
CA ALA A 85 15.34 -27.30 32.00
C ALA A 85 16.22 -27.67 33.22
N ALA A 86 15.75 -27.42 34.45
CA ALA A 86 16.46 -27.84 35.66
C ALA A 86 16.58 -29.36 35.76
N PHE A 87 15.52 -30.09 35.40
CA PHE A 87 15.53 -31.54 35.33
C PHE A 87 16.46 -32.06 34.23
N SER A 88 16.56 -31.37 33.08
CA SER A 88 17.52 -31.68 32.01
C SER A 88 18.99 -31.61 32.49
N VAL A 89 19.34 -30.59 33.29
CA VAL A 89 20.69 -30.50 33.90
C VAL A 89 20.97 -31.70 34.81
N MET A 90 20.02 -32.07 35.66
CA MET A 90 20.16 -33.25 36.53
C MET A 90 20.37 -34.54 35.71
N LEU A 91 19.56 -34.74 34.66
CA LEU A 91 19.67 -35.92 33.80
C LEU A 91 21.00 -35.97 33.04
N THR A 92 21.45 -34.86 32.46
CA THR A 92 22.73 -34.82 31.72
C THR A 92 23.93 -35.08 32.61
N ILE A 93 23.89 -34.69 33.90
CA ILE A 93 24.90 -35.06 34.89
C ILE A 93 24.92 -36.58 35.11
N ILE A 94 23.75 -37.21 35.30
CA ILE A 94 23.65 -38.67 35.50
C ILE A 94 24.10 -39.42 34.23
N ILE A 95 23.76 -38.91 33.04
CA ILE A 95 24.21 -39.46 31.76
C ILE A 95 25.73 -39.37 31.65
N CYS A 96 26.33 -38.23 31.98
CA CYS A 96 27.78 -38.04 31.96
C CYS A 96 28.49 -39.02 32.91
N ILE A 97 27.99 -39.17 34.16
CA ILE A 97 28.50 -40.15 35.12
C ILE A 97 28.39 -41.58 34.55
N SER A 98 27.28 -41.90 33.90
CA SER A 98 27.06 -43.21 33.26
C SER A 98 28.07 -43.47 32.15
N TYR A 99 28.44 -42.45 31.37
CA TYR A 99 29.45 -42.57 30.32
C TYR A 99 30.84 -42.88 30.89
N TYR A 100 31.28 -42.15 31.90
CA TYR A 100 32.58 -42.39 32.55
C TYR A 100 32.68 -43.75 33.24
N ASN A 101 31.56 -44.27 33.75
CA ASN A 101 31.51 -45.61 34.33
C ASN A 101 31.37 -46.74 33.29
N GLY A 102 31.17 -46.42 32.00
CA GLY A 102 30.88 -47.41 30.95
C GLY A 102 29.51 -48.09 31.09
N ALA A 103 28.59 -47.50 31.87
CA ALA A 103 27.28 -48.09 32.18
C ALA A 103 26.28 -47.91 31.03
N PHE A 104 26.48 -48.66 29.94
CA PHE A 104 25.68 -48.54 28.71
C PHE A 104 24.18 -48.72 28.95
N TRP A 105 23.75 -49.76 29.66
CA TRP A 105 22.31 -50.01 29.91
C TRP A 105 21.65 -48.93 30.77
N THR A 106 22.41 -48.31 31.68
CA THR A 106 21.95 -47.15 32.45
C THR A 106 21.74 -45.94 31.54
N ALA A 107 22.72 -45.64 30.68
CA ALA A 107 22.62 -44.58 29.69
C ALA A 107 21.48 -44.82 28.67
N PHE A 108 21.31 -46.07 28.24
CA PHE A 108 20.20 -46.51 27.37
C PHE A 108 18.83 -46.29 28.03
N THR A 109 18.69 -46.62 29.31
CA THR A 109 17.44 -46.39 30.07
C THR A 109 17.17 -44.91 30.28
N LEU A 110 18.22 -44.09 30.47
CA LEU A 110 18.09 -42.64 30.60
C LEU A 110 17.51 -41.97 29.33
N THR A 111 17.61 -42.62 28.17
CA THR A 111 16.92 -42.15 26.94
C THR A 111 15.40 -42.07 27.14
N PHE A 112 14.80 -43.04 27.84
CA PHE A 112 13.37 -43.03 28.15
C PHE A 112 13.00 -41.92 29.14
N ILE A 113 13.84 -41.68 30.15
CA ILE A 113 13.62 -40.63 31.16
C ILE A 113 13.75 -39.24 30.54
N MET A 114 14.71 -39.03 29.63
CA MET A 114 14.77 -37.82 28.80
C MET A 114 13.51 -37.66 27.95
N GLY A 115 12.99 -38.74 27.35
CA GLY A 115 11.72 -38.70 26.62
C GLY A 115 10.53 -38.29 27.51
N ILE A 116 10.48 -38.69 28.78
CA ILE A 116 9.47 -38.22 29.75
C ILE A 116 9.60 -36.71 29.98
N GLN A 117 10.83 -36.20 30.15
CA GLN A 117 11.09 -34.77 30.28
C GLN A 117 10.55 -34.01 29.05
N ALA A 118 10.85 -34.50 27.84
CA ALA A 118 10.42 -33.88 26.59
C ALA A 118 8.89 -33.91 26.42
N ALA A 119 8.24 -35.00 26.86
CA ALA A 119 6.78 -35.14 26.84
C ALA A 119 6.08 -34.13 27.77
N LEU A 120 6.65 -33.83 28.94
CA LEU A 120 6.14 -32.81 29.85
C LEU A 120 6.39 -31.38 29.33
N TYR A 121 7.53 -31.17 28.68
CA TYR A 121 7.95 -29.88 28.13
C TYR A 121 7.13 -29.46 26.89
N SER A 122 6.79 -30.41 26.00
CA SER A 122 6.24 -30.12 24.67
C SER A 122 4.92 -29.34 24.65
N PRO A 123 3.87 -29.71 25.43
CA PRO A 123 2.62 -28.93 25.46
C PRO A 123 2.81 -27.49 25.95
N SER A 124 3.73 -27.29 26.91
CA SER A 124 4.11 -25.96 27.40
C SER A 124 4.85 -25.16 26.33
N LYS A 125 5.81 -25.77 25.62
CA LYS A 125 6.54 -25.14 24.50
C LYS A 125 5.59 -24.62 23.43
N TYR A 126 4.73 -25.47 22.88
CA TYR A 126 3.81 -25.07 21.80
C TYR A 126 2.69 -24.16 22.29
N GLY A 127 2.24 -24.33 23.54
CA GLY A 127 1.24 -23.46 24.14
C GLY A 127 1.75 -22.05 24.46
N PHE A 128 3.06 -21.89 24.71
CA PHE A 128 3.68 -20.60 25.01
C PHE A 128 3.82 -19.72 23.77
N ILE A 129 3.87 -20.31 22.57
CA ILE A 129 3.87 -19.58 21.29
C ILE A 129 2.66 -18.64 21.22
N LYS A 130 1.44 -19.17 21.44
CA LYS A 130 0.20 -18.40 21.40
C LYS A 130 0.18 -17.26 22.42
N GLU A 131 0.73 -17.49 23.61
CA GLU A 131 0.82 -16.47 24.67
C GLU A 131 1.78 -15.34 24.31
N LEU A 132 2.90 -15.67 23.66
CA LEU A 132 3.97 -14.73 23.36
C LEU A 132 3.68 -13.86 22.12
N VAL A 133 3.18 -14.46 21.04
CA VAL A 133 3.01 -13.77 19.74
C VAL A 133 1.56 -13.36 19.45
N GLY A 134 0.61 -13.80 20.27
CA GLY A 134 -0.81 -13.56 20.06
C GLY A 134 -1.39 -14.32 18.86
N LYS A 135 -2.68 -14.11 18.57
CA LYS A 135 -3.39 -14.84 17.49
C LYS A 135 -2.88 -14.46 16.10
N ASP A 136 -2.48 -13.21 15.91
CA ASP A 136 -2.13 -12.65 14.58
C ASP A 136 -0.83 -13.25 14.01
N LEU A 137 0.14 -13.59 14.88
CA LEU A 137 1.46 -14.07 14.47
C LEU A 137 1.67 -15.56 14.79
N LEU A 138 0.61 -16.31 15.10
CA LEU A 138 0.64 -17.73 15.48
C LEU A 138 1.44 -18.60 14.49
N ALA A 139 1.18 -18.46 13.19
CA ALA A 139 1.86 -19.24 12.16
C ALA A 139 3.34 -18.87 12.01
N MET A 140 3.68 -17.59 12.20
CA MET A 140 5.06 -17.14 12.20
C MET A 140 5.82 -17.66 13.44
N GLY A 141 5.17 -17.67 14.61
CA GLY A 141 5.69 -18.25 15.84
C GLY A 141 5.94 -19.76 15.71
N ASN A 142 4.95 -20.52 15.21
CA ASN A 142 5.10 -21.96 14.95
C ASN A 142 6.20 -22.24 13.91
N GLY A 143 6.26 -21.45 12.84
CA GLY A 143 7.31 -21.57 11.82
C GLY A 143 8.71 -21.33 12.40
N ALA A 144 8.88 -20.31 13.25
CA ALA A 144 10.16 -20.02 13.89
C ALA A 144 10.61 -21.13 14.85
N VAL A 145 9.73 -21.60 15.74
CA VAL A 145 10.06 -22.69 16.68
C VAL A 145 10.39 -23.98 15.94
N ASN A 146 9.64 -24.32 14.89
CA ASN A 146 9.89 -25.52 14.10
C ASN A 146 11.22 -25.45 13.35
N ALA A 147 11.50 -24.32 12.68
CA ALA A 147 12.77 -24.10 12.00
C ALA A 147 13.95 -24.22 12.96
N VAL A 148 13.86 -23.57 14.12
CA VAL A 148 14.92 -23.61 15.14
C VAL A 148 15.12 -25.02 15.70
N SER A 149 14.03 -25.75 15.96
CA SER A 149 14.10 -27.14 16.44
C SER A 149 14.80 -28.04 15.42
N ILE A 150 14.57 -27.82 14.11
CA ILE A 150 15.18 -28.64 13.05
C ILE A 150 16.64 -28.27 12.82
N VAL A 151 17.00 -26.99 12.88
CA VAL A 151 18.41 -26.58 12.87
C VAL A 151 19.14 -27.18 14.08
N ALA A 152 18.51 -27.21 15.25
CA ALA A 152 19.06 -27.87 16.44
C ALA A 152 19.26 -29.37 16.21
N ILE A 153 18.28 -30.04 15.59
CA ILE A 153 18.37 -31.47 15.30
C ILE A 153 19.53 -31.75 14.32
N LEU A 154 19.62 -31.01 13.21
CA LEU A 154 20.70 -31.20 12.24
C LEU A 154 22.08 -30.88 12.85
N ALA A 155 22.19 -29.78 13.59
CA ALA A 155 23.43 -29.40 14.26
C ALA A 155 23.85 -30.42 15.33
N GLY A 156 22.89 -30.95 16.10
CA GLY A 156 23.13 -31.98 17.11
C GLY A 156 23.61 -33.28 16.46
N MET A 157 22.91 -33.76 15.43
CA MET A 157 23.35 -34.90 14.62
C MET A 157 24.79 -34.73 14.12
N SER A 158 25.10 -33.60 13.49
CA SER A 158 26.44 -33.37 12.94
C SER A 158 27.51 -33.24 14.03
N LEU A 159 27.29 -32.42 15.07
CA LEU A 159 28.31 -32.19 16.10
C LEU A 159 28.58 -33.47 16.88
N PHE A 160 27.55 -34.10 17.45
CA PHE A 160 27.75 -35.28 18.29
C PHE A 160 28.24 -36.48 17.48
N SER A 161 27.81 -36.65 16.22
CA SER A 161 28.34 -37.74 15.39
C SER A 161 29.79 -37.51 14.97
N LEU A 162 30.18 -36.29 14.58
CA LEU A 162 31.57 -35.99 14.22
C LEU A 162 32.50 -36.09 15.43
N SER A 163 32.07 -35.56 16.59
CA SER A 163 32.85 -35.65 17.82
C SER A 163 32.91 -37.08 18.35
N PHE A 164 31.88 -37.90 18.14
CA PHE A 164 31.92 -39.33 18.44
C PHE A 164 32.98 -40.04 17.60
N GLU A 165 32.97 -39.87 16.28
CA GLU A 165 33.95 -40.50 15.37
C GLU A 165 35.38 -40.02 15.63
N SER A 166 35.57 -38.76 16.04
CA SER A 166 36.90 -38.23 16.38
C SER A 166 37.48 -38.79 17.69
N LEU A 167 36.64 -39.27 18.60
CA LEU A 167 37.06 -39.83 19.90
C LEU A 167 37.11 -41.36 19.91
N TYR A 168 36.52 -42.00 18.89
CA TYR A 168 36.41 -43.44 18.76
C TYR A 168 37.68 -44.06 18.17
N ASP A 169 38.22 -45.10 18.80
CA ASP A 169 39.31 -45.93 18.27
C ASP A 169 38.79 -47.32 17.83
N ILE A 170 39.27 -47.82 16.68
CA ILE A 170 38.80 -49.03 15.99
C ILE A 170 39.17 -50.32 16.78
N ASN A 171 40.08 -50.25 17.74
CA ASN A 171 40.62 -51.42 18.45
C ASN A 171 39.70 -52.01 19.55
N HIS A 172 38.52 -51.43 19.82
CA HIS A 172 37.65 -51.82 20.94
C HIS A 172 36.26 -52.27 20.47
N ASN A 173 35.80 -53.44 20.94
CA ASN A 173 34.57 -54.11 20.46
C ASN A 173 33.43 -54.19 21.49
N SER A 174 33.55 -53.55 22.67
CA SER A 174 32.52 -53.63 23.73
C SER A 174 31.80 -52.29 23.96
N SER A 175 30.50 -52.34 24.23
CA SER A 175 29.67 -51.14 24.48
C SER A 175 30.15 -50.31 25.67
N GLU A 176 30.81 -50.91 26.65
CA GLU A 176 31.33 -50.23 27.84
C GLU A 176 32.59 -49.41 27.53
N GLU A 177 33.51 -49.97 26.73
CA GLU A 177 34.75 -49.30 26.33
C GLU A 177 34.48 -48.15 25.36
N VAL A 178 33.59 -48.35 24.39
CA VAL A 178 33.18 -47.31 23.45
C VAL A 178 32.54 -46.13 24.20
N LEU A 179 31.70 -46.40 25.20
CA LEU A 179 31.03 -45.35 25.97
C LEU A 179 32.01 -44.55 26.85
N LYS A 180 33.05 -45.21 27.40
CA LYS A 180 34.12 -44.56 28.17
C LYS A 180 34.97 -43.63 27.31
N GLN A 181 35.27 -44.02 26.07
CA GLN A 181 36.03 -43.18 25.14
C GLN A 181 35.29 -41.89 24.78
N VAL A 182 33.98 -41.99 24.55
CA VAL A 182 33.14 -40.83 24.17
C VAL A 182 32.58 -40.08 25.38
N ALA A 183 32.96 -40.44 26.60
CA ALA A 183 32.52 -39.80 27.83
C ALA A 183 32.74 -38.27 27.90
N PRO A 184 33.80 -37.68 27.29
CA PRO A 184 33.95 -36.22 27.22
C PRO A 184 32.76 -35.48 26.59
N LEU A 185 31.99 -36.14 25.71
CA LEU A 185 30.77 -35.56 25.13
C LEU A 185 29.66 -35.34 26.17
N GLY A 186 29.70 -36.04 27.30
CA GLY A 186 28.80 -35.83 28.43
C GLY A 186 28.94 -34.43 29.04
N PHE A 187 30.15 -33.87 29.09
CA PHE A 187 30.36 -32.49 29.55
C PHE A 187 29.74 -31.46 28.62
N LEU A 188 29.73 -31.74 27.32
CA LEU A 188 29.09 -30.87 26.33
C LEU A 188 27.56 -30.85 26.52
N LEU A 189 26.94 -32.00 26.83
CA LEU A 189 25.51 -32.06 27.20
C LEU A 189 25.20 -31.24 28.46
N ILE A 190 26.04 -31.35 29.50
CA ILE A 190 25.89 -30.57 30.74
C ILE A 190 25.99 -29.07 30.44
N LEU A 191 27.01 -28.65 29.69
CA LEU A 191 27.22 -27.25 29.34
C LEU A 191 25.99 -26.65 28.65
N PHE A 192 25.47 -27.33 27.63
CA PHE A 192 24.29 -26.85 26.92
C PHE A 192 23.04 -26.85 27.82
N SER A 193 22.82 -27.87 28.65
CA SER A 193 21.69 -27.88 29.60
C SER A 193 21.76 -26.75 30.64
N LEU A 194 22.96 -26.34 31.08
CA LEU A 194 23.14 -25.18 31.97
C LEU A 194 22.79 -23.87 31.26
N ILE A 195 23.17 -23.74 29.99
CA ILE A 195 22.79 -22.59 29.15
C ILE A 195 21.27 -22.57 28.95
N GLU A 196 20.64 -23.73 28.72
CA GLU A 196 19.18 -23.86 28.62
C GLU A 196 18.49 -23.34 29.89
N LEU A 197 18.96 -23.78 31.07
CA LEU A 197 18.41 -23.36 32.36
C LEU A 197 18.55 -21.84 32.56
N TYR A 198 19.71 -21.28 32.25
CA TYR A 198 19.95 -19.84 32.34
C TYR A 198 18.99 -19.04 31.44
N LEU A 199 18.79 -19.48 30.20
CA LEU A 199 17.89 -18.81 29.25
C LEU A 199 16.42 -19.03 29.61
N ALA A 200 16.05 -20.19 30.14
CA ALA A 200 14.69 -20.48 30.61
C ALA A 200 14.27 -19.53 31.74
N TRP A 201 15.22 -19.12 32.61
CA TRP A 201 14.96 -18.13 33.66
C TRP A 201 14.62 -16.74 33.12
N ARG A 202 15.08 -16.40 31.92
CA ARG A 202 14.76 -15.13 31.23
C ARG A 202 13.40 -15.15 30.52
N LEU A 203 12.64 -16.25 30.56
CA LEU A 203 11.31 -16.32 29.97
C LEU A 203 10.27 -15.54 30.78
N PRO A 204 9.51 -14.63 30.15
CA PRO A 204 8.50 -13.83 30.84
C PRO A 204 7.37 -14.71 31.38
N LYS A 205 6.80 -14.31 32.52
CA LYS A 205 5.55 -14.87 33.02
C LYS A 205 4.40 -14.10 32.37
N LEU A 206 3.61 -14.77 31.54
CA LEU A 206 2.52 -14.15 30.77
C LEU A 206 1.14 -14.44 31.34
N LYS A 207 1.00 -15.51 32.13
CA LYS A 207 -0.25 -15.93 32.77
C LYS A 207 -0.01 -16.39 34.21
N ASP A 208 -1.08 -16.36 35.00
CA ASP A 208 -1.11 -16.88 36.36
C ASP A 208 -1.63 -18.32 36.44
N GLU A 209 -1.41 -18.96 37.59
CA GLU A 209 -1.87 -20.32 37.87
C GLU A 209 -3.40 -20.36 38.02
N ILE A 210 -4.02 -21.38 37.42
CA ILE A 210 -5.46 -21.64 37.55
C ILE A 210 -5.69 -22.54 38.76
N LYS A 211 -6.07 -21.93 39.90
CA LYS A 211 -6.24 -22.64 41.19
C LYS A 211 -7.37 -23.68 41.19
N GLU A 212 -8.37 -23.53 40.33
CA GLU A 212 -9.55 -24.41 40.25
C GLU A 212 -9.26 -25.77 39.61
N LEU A 213 -8.18 -25.89 38.83
CA LEU A 213 -7.81 -27.14 38.17
C LEU A 213 -7.14 -28.11 39.16
N LYS A 214 -7.79 -29.25 39.44
CA LYS A 214 -7.26 -30.35 40.26
C LYS A 214 -6.97 -31.59 39.41
N PHE A 215 -5.87 -32.29 39.71
CA PHE A 215 -5.52 -33.54 39.03
C PHE A 215 -6.31 -34.68 39.68
N ASP A 216 -7.11 -35.38 38.88
CA ASP A 216 -7.91 -36.50 39.37
C ASP A 216 -7.13 -37.83 39.21
N SER A 217 -6.39 -38.19 40.25
CA SER A 217 -5.57 -39.42 40.27
C SER A 217 -6.40 -40.70 40.14
N LYS A 218 -7.66 -40.71 40.63
CA LYS A 218 -8.56 -41.88 40.52
C LYS A 218 -9.04 -42.07 39.08
N ARG A 219 -9.36 -40.98 38.37
CA ARG A 219 -9.72 -41.02 36.95
C ARG A 219 -8.53 -41.26 36.03
N TYR A 220 -7.33 -40.88 36.45
CA TYR A 220 -6.09 -41.19 35.72
C TYR A 220 -5.81 -42.70 35.73
N LEU A 221 -5.79 -43.33 36.91
CA LEU A 221 -5.54 -44.78 37.05
C LEU A 221 -6.60 -45.65 36.36
N SER A 222 -7.85 -45.17 36.29
CA SER A 222 -8.96 -45.88 35.61
C SER A 222 -9.05 -45.59 34.10
N GLY A 223 -8.14 -44.82 33.51
CA GLY A 223 -8.16 -44.45 32.08
C GLY A 223 -9.27 -43.47 31.68
N LYS A 224 -10.22 -43.15 32.57
CA LYS A 224 -11.32 -42.20 32.31
C LYS A 224 -10.84 -40.77 32.01
N LEU A 225 -9.68 -40.38 32.54
CA LEU A 225 -9.07 -39.07 32.26
C LEU A 225 -8.52 -38.98 30.83
N LEU A 226 -7.90 -40.05 30.34
CA LEU A 226 -7.44 -40.15 28.95
C LEU A 226 -8.62 -40.00 27.98
N MET A 227 -9.71 -40.75 28.20
CA MET A 227 -10.91 -40.66 27.37
C MET A 227 -11.53 -39.24 27.41
N SER A 228 -11.53 -38.59 28.57
CA SER A 228 -12.01 -37.21 28.71
C SER A 228 -11.17 -36.22 27.90
N ASN A 229 -9.85 -36.36 27.91
CA ASN A 229 -8.95 -35.49 27.15
C ASN A 229 -9.10 -35.72 25.64
N LEU A 230 -9.26 -36.97 25.20
CA LEU A 230 -9.50 -37.30 23.79
C LEU A 230 -10.86 -36.77 23.30
N LYS A 231 -11.89 -36.76 24.17
CA LYS A 231 -13.20 -36.20 23.83
C LYS A 231 -13.15 -34.70 23.48
N LEU A 232 -12.24 -33.94 24.09
CA LEU A 232 -12.02 -32.52 23.74
C LEU A 232 -11.53 -32.37 22.30
N ILE A 233 -10.69 -33.29 21.84
CA ILE A 233 -10.16 -33.31 20.47
C ILE A 233 -11.26 -33.71 19.49
N PHE A 234 -12.00 -34.79 19.76
CA PHE A 234 -13.07 -35.27 18.89
C PHE A 234 -14.27 -34.31 18.83
N GLY A 235 -14.49 -33.51 19.87
CA GLY A 235 -15.56 -32.52 19.92
C GLY A 235 -15.39 -31.36 18.95
N ASN A 236 -14.16 -31.07 18.47
CA ASN A 236 -13.90 -30.03 17.49
C ASN A 236 -13.37 -30.64 16.18
N LYS A 237 -14.23 -30.67 15.16
CA LYS A 237 -13.93 -31.24 13.84
C LYS A 237 -12.68 -30.65 13.18
N VAL A 238 -12.42 -29.35 13.37
CA VAL A 238 -11.22 -28.70 12.80
C VAL A 238 -9.96 -29.21 13.48
N ILE A 239 -9.97 -29.27 14.82
CA ILE A 239 -8.82 -29.76 15.61
C ILE A 239 -8.52 -31.21 15.25
N TRP A 240 -9.53 -32.08 15.24
CA TRP A 240 -9.37 -33.49 14.88
C TRP A 240 -8.74 -33.67 13.49
N LEU A 241 -9.26 -32.99 12.46
CA LEU A 241 -8.74 -33.09 11.10
C LEU A 241 -7.29 -32.59 10.99
N CYS A 242 -6.93 -31.56 11.75
CA CYS A 242 -5.55 -31.07 11.80
C CYS A 242 -4.60 -32.10 12.41
N ILE A 243 -5.00 -32.72 13.52
CA ILE A 243 -4.21 -33.76 14.19
C ILE A 243 -4.01 -34.96 13.26
N VAL A 244 -5.07 -35.45 12.61
CA VAL A 244 -4.97 -36.55 11.64
C VAL A 244 -3.98 -36.22 10.52
N GLY A 245 -4.06 -35.01 9.94
CA GLY A 245 -3.13 -34.58 8.90
C GLY A 245 -1.67 -34.60 9.37
N ILE A 246 -1.40 -34.00 10.53
CA ILE A 246 -0.04 -33.95 11.09
C ILE A 246 0.48 -35.36 11.42
N SER A 247 -0.36 -36.22 12.00
CA SER A 247 -0.03 -37.62 12.31
C SER A 247 0.35 -38.42 11.07
N ILE A 248 -0.40 -38.28 9.97
CA ILE A 248 -0.08 -38.97 8.71
C ILE A 248 1.26 -38.50 8.16
N PHE A 249 1.53 -37.19 8.17
CA PHE A 249 2.81 -36.66 7.70
C PHE A 249 4.00 -37.21 8.50
N TRP A 250 3.91 -37.20 9.84
CA TRP A 250 5.00 -37.71 10.68
C TRP A 250 5.15 -39.23 10.58
N ALA A 251 4.05 -39.97 10.41
CA ALA A 251 4.10 -41.41 10.15
C ALA A 251 4.82 -41.72 8.83
N ILE A 252 4.52 -41.00 7.75
CA ILE A 252 5.24 -41.10 6.47
C ILE A 252 6.73 -40.73 6.64
N SER A 253 7.03 -39.62 7.33
CA SER A 253 8.40 -39.15 7.55
C SER A 253 9.22 -40.17 8.35
N GLN A 254 8.61 -40.77 9.38
CA GLN A 254 9.22 -41.81 10.18
C GLN A 254 9.54 -43.05 9.34
N LEU A 255 8.62 -43.43 8.44
CA LEU A 255 8.83 -44.57 7.55
C LEU A 255 9.97 -44.32 6.56
N TYR A 256 10.10 -43.11 6.01
CA TYR A 256 11.27 -42.73 5.19
C TYR A 256 12.59 -42.76 5.98
N LEU A 257 12.59 -42.23 7.21
CA LEU A 257 13.79 -42.19 8.06
C LEU A 257 14.34 -43.59 8.34
N VAL A 258 13.46 -44.59 8.50
CA VAL A 258 13.85 -45.99 8.77
C VAL A 258 14.15 -46.76 7.48
N SER A 259 13.35 -46.55 6.43
CA SER A 259 13.42 -47.38 5.21
C SER A 259 14.49 -46.90 4.22
N PHE A 260 14.79 -45.59 4.16
CA PHE A 260 15.74 -45.06 3.18
C PHE A 260 17.19 -45.52 3.38
N PRO A 261 17.72 -45.65 4.61
CA PRO A 261 19.03 -46.24 4.83
C PRO A 261 19.12 -47.69 4.35
N VAL A 262 18.07 -48.48 4.59
CA VAL A 262 17.98 -49.88 4.14
C VAL A 262 17.92 -49.94 2.60
N PHE A 263 17.11 -49.09 1.98
CA PHE A 263 17.03 -48.96 0.52
C PHE A 263 18.36 -48.53 -0.10
N SER A 264 19.05 -47.54 0.49
CA SER A 264 20.34 -47.05 -0.02
C SER A 264 21.42 -48.13 0.02
N LYS A 265 21.40 -48.98 1.06
CA LYS A 265 22.34 -50.10 1.18
C LYS A 265 22.03 -51.22 0.19
N ASN A 266 20.76 -51.65 0.11
CA ASN A 266 20.38 -52.86 -0.62
C ASN A 266 20.17 -52.62 -2.12
N GLU A 267 19.67 -51.44 -2.52
CA GLU A 267 19.30 -51.15 -3.92
C GLU A 267 20.28 -50.17 -4.60
N LEU A 268 20.87 -49.23 -3.84
CA LEU A 268 21.84 -48.26 -4.39
C LEU A 268 23.31 -48.66 -4.18
N PHE A 269 23.56 -49.72 -3.41
CA PHE A 269 24.92 -50.19 -3.04
C PHE A 269 25.79 -49.10 -2.40
N ILE A 270 25.18 -48.16 -1.67
CA ILE A 270 25.88 -47.08 -0.97
C ILE A 270 26.10 -47.52 0.48
N GLU A 271 27.34 -47.86 0.81
CA GLU A 271 27.70 -48.34 2.16
C GLU A 271 27.98 -47.20 3.15
N ASN A 272 28.26 -46.00 2.67
CA ASN A 272 28.59 -44.85 3.52
C ASN A 272 27.33 -44.21 4.10
N THR A 273 27.06 -44.52 5.37
CA THR A 273 25.90 -44.03 6.13
C THR A 273 25.88 -42.52 6.35
N PHE A 274 27.05 -41.87 6.37
CA PHE A 274 27.14 -40.41 6.52
C PHE A 274 26.50 -39.70 5.34
N PHE A 275 26.80 -40.09 4.09
CA PHE A 275 26.20 -39.46 2.91
C PHE A 275 24.68 -39.71 2.82
N VAL A 276 24.21 -40.89 3.23
CA VAL A 276 22.78 -41.23 3.30
C VAL A 276 22.07 -40.34 4.34
N GLN A 277 22.65 -40.16 5.52
CA GLN A 277 22.12 -39.28 6.56
C GLN A 277 22.15 -37.81 6.14
N VAL A 278 23.20 -37.36 5.45
CA VAL A 278 23.27 -36.01 4.86
C VAL A 278 22.13 -35.81 3.86
N SER A 279 21.86 -36.81 3.00
CA SER A 279 20.75 -36.76 2.05
C SER A 279 19.38 -36.61 2.73
N LEU A 280 19.13 -37.39 3.78
CA LEU A 280 17.93 -37.22 4.62
C LEU A 280 17.91 -35.86 5.33
N GLY A 281 19.07 -35.35 5.75
CA GLY A 281 19.24 -34.04 6.40
C GLY A 281 18.81 -32.85 5.52
N PHE A 282 18.86 -32.98 4.19
CA PHE A 282 18.32 -31.97 3.28
C PHE A 282 16.82 -31.75 3.47
N SER A 283 16.06 -32.76 3.93
CA SER A 283 14.67 -32.55 4.32
C SER A 283 14.54 -31.54 5.45
N GLY A 284 15.44 -31.55 6.44
CA GLY A 284 15.46 -30.57 7.51
C GLY A 284 15.70 -29.15 6.99
N ILE A 285 16.63 -28.96 6.04
CA ILE A 285 16.86 -27.67 5.37
C ILE A 285 15.59 -27.21 4.62
N GLY A 286 14.94 -28.15 3.92
CA GLY A 286 13.64 -27.93 3.29
C GLY A 286 12.60 -27.44 4.29
N VAL A 287 12.47 -28.11 5.44
CA VAL A 287 11.49 -27.74 6.47
C VAL A 287 11.78 -26.35 7.05
N VAL A 288 13.06 -25.98 7.23
CA VAL A 288 13.44 -24.63 7.68
C VAL A 288 12.95 -23.57 6.71
N LEU A 289 13.26 -23.72 5.41
CA LEU A 289 12.83 -22.77 4.40
C LEU A 289 11.30 -22.73 4.26
N GLY A 290 10.66 -23.90 4.25
CA GLY A 290 9.20 -23.99 4.18
C GLY A 290 8.52 -23.36 5.40
N SER A 291 9.08 -23.52 6.60
CA SER A 291 8.55 -22.92 7.84
C SER A 291 8.65 -21.38 7.82
N LEU A 292 9.75 -20.84 7.29
CA LEU A 292 9.93 -19.40 7.10
C LEU A 292 8.95 -18.83 6.07
N ILE A 293 8.72 -19.54 4.97
CA ILE A 293 7.76 -19.12 3.94
C ILE A 293 6.32 -19.22 4.48
N ALA A 294 5.94 -20.33 5.11
CA ALA A 294 4.61 -20.51 5.69
C ALA A 294 4.27 -19.41 6.71
N GLY A 295 5.23 -19.07 7.57
CA GLY A 295 5.10 -17.96 8.53
C GLY A 295 4.94 -16.60 7.86
N ARG A 296 5.63 -16.34 6.74
CA ARG A 296 5.52 -15.08 5.98
C ARG A 296 4.18 -14.93 5.25
N PHE A 297 3.69 -16.01 4.64
CA PHE A 297 2.39 -16.01 3.95
C PHE A 297 1.22 -15.91 4.94
N SER A 298 1.41 -16.33 6.18
CA SER A 298 0.39 -16.31 7.23
C SER A 298 0.51 -15.13 8.22
N LYS A 299 0.92 -13.95 7.73
CA LYS A 299 1.27 -12.80 8.59
C LYS A 299 0.09 -12.11 9.28
N ASN A 300 -1.07 -12.07 8.62
CA ASN A 300 -2.28 -11.40 9.15
C ASN A 300 -3.38 -12.41 9.52
N TYR A 301 -3.32 -13.61 8.97
CA TYR A 301 -4.24 -14.72 9.22
C TYR A 301 -3.53 -16.03 8.86
N ILE A 302 -4.07 -17.17 9.30
CA ILE A 302 -3.51 -18.49 8.96
C ILE A 302 -3.86 -18.83 7.51
N GLU A 303 -2.86 -18.91 6.63
CA GLU A 303 -3.10 -19.15 5.21
C GLU A 303 -3.39 -20.64 4.93
N LEU A 304 -4.68 -20.98 4.91
CA LEU A 304 -5.19 -22.32 4.68
C LEU A 304 -4.77 -22.94 3.34
N GLY A 305 -4.47 -22.12 2.32
CA GLY A 305 -4.10 -22.61 1.00
C GLY A 305 -2.75 -23.32 0.95
N LEU A 306 -1.90 -23.12 1.96
CA LEU A 306 -0.64 -23.84 2.10
C LEU A 306 -0.83 -25.33 2.42
N ILE A 307 -1.96 -25.70 3.05
CA ILE A 307 -2.26 -27.08 3.44
C ILE A 307 -2.44 -27.99 2.21
N PRO A 308 -3.39 -27.74 1.28
CA PRO A 308 -3.52 -28.57 0.07
C PRO A 308 -2.28 -28.51 -0.82
N PHE A 309 -1.61 -27.36 -0.90
CA PHE A 309 -0.37 -27.21 -1.66
C PHE A 309 0.76 -28.09 -1.11
N GLY A 310 0.97 -28.06 0.21
CA GLY A 310 1.95 -28.91 0.90
C GLY A 310 1.63 -30.40 0.77
N ALA A 311 0.36 -30.78 0.94
CA ALA A 311 -0.08 -32.18 0.83
C ALA A 311 0.14 -32.74 -0.59
N LEU A 312 -0.21 -31.98 -1.63
CA LEU A 312 0.07 -32.36 -3.02
C LEU A 312 1.58 -32.47 -3.29
N GLY A 313 2.38 -31.54 -2.76
CA GLY A 313 3.84 -31.60 -2.90
C GLY A 313 4.45 -32.84 -2.23
N VAL A 314 3.99 -33.19 -1.03
CA VAL A 314 4.41 -34.42 -0.33
C VAL A 314 4.04 -35.67 -1.14
N PHE A 315 2.82 -35.73 -1.68
CA PHE A 315 2.41 -36.82 -2.56
C PHE A 315 3.27 -36.92 -3.83
N LEU A 316 3.53 -35.81 -4.51
CA LEU A 316 4.34 -35.80 -5.73
C LEU A 316 5.78 -36.28 -5.44
N MET A 317 6.38 -35.86 -4.32
CA MET A 317 7.71 -36.34 -3.94
C MET A 317 7.70 -37.83 -3.56
N ALA A 318 6.65 -38.29 -2.89
CA ALA A 318 6.48 -39.71 -2.57
C ALA A 318 6.25 -40.57 -3.81
N LEU A 319 5.57 -40.05 -4.83
CA LEU A 319 5.31 -40.74 -6.09
C LEU A 319 6.60 -40.97 -6.88
N ILE A 320 7.48 -39.98 -6.93
CA ILE A 320 8.71 -40.06 -7.74
C ILE A 320 9.87 -40.78 -7.02
N MET A 321 9.78 -40.94 -5.69
CA MET A 321 10.84 -41.53 -4.86
C MET A 321 11.37 -42.88 -5.38
N PRO A 322 10.54 -43.86 -5.80
CA PRO A 322 11.03 -45.20 -6.18
C PRO A 322 11.85 -45.27 -7.47
N TYR A 323 11.90 -44.21 -8.28
CA TYR A 323 12.37 -44.29 -9.67
C TYR A 323 13.79 -43.78 -9.91
N PHE A 324 14.45 -43.20 -8.91
CA PHE A 324 15.77 -42.61 -9.06
C PHE A 324 16.87 -43.48 -8.45
N THR A 325 18.11 -43.28 -8.89
CA THR A 325 19.27 -44.06 -8.42
C THR A 325 20.41 -43.21 -7.86
N SER A 326 20.31 -41.88 -7.97
CA SER A 326 21.37 -40.95 -7.54
C SER A 326 21.06 -40.32 -6.17
N LEU A 327 22.02 -40.40 -5.24
CA LEU A 327 21.91 -39.79 -3.92
C LEU A 327 21.74 -38.26 -3.96
N ILE A 328 22.32 -37.58 -4.96
CA ILE A 328 22.14 -36.13 -5.14
C ILE A 328 20.69 -35.82 -5.49
N THR A 329 20.07 -36.65 -6.33
CA THR A 329 18.65 -36.50 -6.70
C THR A 329 17.77 -36.74 -5.48
N TYR A 330 18.07 -37.76 -4.67
CA TYR A 330 17.37 -38.00 -3.40
C TYR A 330 17.50 -36.83 -2.42
N SER A 331 18.67 -36.21 -2.30
CA SER A 331 18.84 -35.01 -1.47
C SER A 331 17.92 -33.87 -1.91
N PHE A 332 17.75 -33.67 -3.23
CA PHE A 332 16.82 -32.69 -3.76
C PHE A 332 15.35 -33.05 -3.53
N ILE A 333 14.98 -34.33 -3.67
CA ILE A 333 13.63 -34.82 -3.36
C ILE A 333 13.32 -34.63 -1.88
N PHE A 334 14.25 -35.01 -0.98
CA PHE A 334 14.09 -34.81 0.46
C PHE A 334 13.98 -33.34 0.82
N PHE A 335 14.76 -32.47 0.18
CA PHE A 335 14.62 -31.02 0.33
C PHE A 335 13.20 -30.53 -0.03
N ILE A 336 12.66 -30.91 -1.19
CA ILE A 336 11.29 -30.52 -1.58
C ILE A 336 10.25 -31.16 -0.66
N PHE A 337 10.43 -32.43 -0.28
CA PHE A 337 9.55 -33.14 0.65
C PHE A 337 9.45 -32.39 1.99
N GLY A 338 10.59 -32.02 2.57
CA GLY A 338 10.64 -31.25 3.81
C GLY A 338 10.04 -29.86 3.65
N PHE A 339 10.32 -29.18 2.53
CA PHE A 339 9.73 -27.89 2.20
C PHE A 339 8.20 -27.95 2.16
N CYS A 340 7.63 -28.87 1.38
CA CYS A 340 6.18 -29.08 1.27
C CYS A 340 5.55 -29.56 2.59
N GLY A 341 6.26 -30.41 3.33
CA GLY A 341 5.88 -30.84 4.68
C GLY A 341 5.70 -29.68 5.65
N ALA A 342 6.60 -28.69 5.61
CA ALA A 342 6.46 -27.49 6.44
C ALA A 342 5.26 -26.64 6.05
N LEU A 343 5.02 -26.46 4.75
CA LEU A 343 3.84 -25.74 4.25
C LEU A 343 2.53 -26.42 4.69
N PHE A 344 2.56 -27.73 4.89
CA PHE A 344 1.44 -28.51 5.40
C PHE A 344 1.29 -28.41 6.94
N ILE A 345 2.36 -28.69 7.71
CA ILE A 345 2.28 -28.82 9.17
C ILE A 345 2.10 -27.48 9.89
N ILE A 346 2.78 -26.41 9.43
CA ILE A 346 2.77 -25.12 10.15
C ILE A 346 1.36 -24.53 10.25
N PRO A 347 0.55 -24.46 9.17
CA PRO A 347 -0.84 -24.03 9.27
C PRO A 347 -1.68 -24.95 10.15
N LEU A 348 -1.50 -26.28 10.09
CA LEU A 348 -2.28 -27.22 10.90
C LEU A 348 -2.02 -27.05 12.40
N ASN A 349 -0.76 -26.92 12.81
CA ASN A 349 -0.39 -26.62 14.21
C ASN A 349 -0.98 -25.29 14.67
N SER A 350 -0.96 -24.29 13.78
CA SER A 350 -1.53 -22.97 14.06
C SER A 350 -3.04 -23.03 14.22
N LEU A 351 -3.74 -23.85 13.43
CA LEU A 351 -5.19 -24.03 13.51
C LEU A 351 -5.62 -24.73 14.80
N ILE A 352 -4.87 -25.74 15.24
CA ILE A 352 -5.09 -26.39 16.55
C ILE A 352 -5.02 -25.34 17.65
N GLN A 353 -3.96 -24.53 17.68
CA GLN A 353 -3.78 -23.48 18.68
C GLN A 353 -4.84 -22.38 18.58
N PHE A 354 -5.26 -22.02 17.36
CA PHE A 354 -6.26 -20.98 17.13
C PHE A 354 -7.65 -21.38 17.64
N HIS A 355 -8.09 -22.61 17.35
CA HIS A 355 -9.43 -23.11 17.71
C HIS A 355 -9.53 -23.66 19.14
N ALA A 356 -8.40 -24.00 19.76
CA ALA A 356 -8.38 -24.44 21.15
C ALA A 356 -8.72 -23.29 22.11
N LYS A 357 -9.62 -23.57 23.06
CA LYS A 357 -9.92 -22.68 24.19
C LYS A 357 -8.67 -22.52 25.06
N GLU A 358 -8.55 -21.37 25.73
CA GLU A 358 -7.31 -21.03 26.44
C GLU A 358 -7.00 -21.95 27.63
N ASN A 359 -8.03 -22.51 28.28
CA ASN A 359 -7.95 -23.39 29.44
C ASN A 359 -7.87 -24.90 29.08
N GLU A 360 -7.89 -25.23 27.80
CA GLU A 360 -7.85 -26.61 27.28
C GLU A 360 -6.68 -26.82 26.30
N LEU A 361 -5.89 -25.77 26.03
CA LEU A 361 -4.86 -25.77 25.01
C LEU A 361 -3.75 -26.79 25.30
N GLY A 362 -3.30 -26.89 26.55
CA GLY A 362 -2.30 -27.85 27.01
C GLY A 362 -2.75 -29.29 26.81
N LYS A 363 -3.97 -29.63 27.23
CA LYS A 363 -4.57 -30.97 26.98
C LYS A 363 -4.70 -31.29 25.50
N ILE A 364 -5.14 -30.34 24.67
CA ILE A 364 -5.28 -30.54 23.22
C ILE A 364 -3.90 -30.75 22.57
N LEU A 365 -2.87 -29.98 22.95
CA LEU A 365 -1.51 -30.16 22.45
C LEU A 365 -0.87 -31.48 22.91
N ALA A 366 -1.12 -31.89 24.16
CA ALA A 366 -0.69 -33.20 24.66
C ALA A 366 -1.37 -34.35 23.90
N GLY A 367 -2.67 -34.23 23.62
CA GLY A 367 -3.40 -35.22 22.83
C GLY A 367 -2.99 -35.24 21.35
N ASN A 368 -2.62 -34.09 20.77
CA ASN A 368 -1.99 -34.02 19.45
C ASN A 368 -0.68 -34.83 19.42
N ASN A 369 0.20 -34.65 20.40
CA ASN A 369 1.44 -35.42 20.50
C ASN A 369 1.15 -36.93 20.66
N PHE A 370 0.20 -37.31 21.50
CA PHE A 370 -0.18 -38.71 21.70
C PHE A 370 -0.60 -39.40 20.39
N ILE A 371 -1.51 -38.79 19.62
CA ILE A 371 -2.01 -39.37 18.37
C ILE A 371 -0.89 -39.44 17.32
N GLN A 372 -0.03 -38.43 17.24
CA GLN A 372 1.14 -38.46 16.35
C GLN A 372 2.11 -39.58 16.70
N ASN A 373 2.43 -39.76 17.98
CA ASN A 373 3.38 -40.77 18.42
C ASN A 373 2.82 -42.19 18.25
N ILE A 374 1.52 -42.41 18.44
CA ILE A 374 0.87 -43.69 18.09
C ILE A 374 1.00 -43.97 16.59
N ALA A 375 0.74 -42.99 15.73
CA ALA A 375 0.85 -43.17 14.29
C ALA A 375 2.30 -43.49 13.86
N MET A 376 3.28 -42.75 14.38
CA MET A 376 4.70 -43.00 14.13
C MET A 376 5.13 -44.38 14.62
N LEU A 377 4.71 -44.79 15.83
CA LEU A 377 5.03 -46.10 16.39
C LEU A 377 4.40 -47.23 15.56
N THR A 378 3.17 -47.05 15.09
CA THR A 378 2.49 -48.02 14.22
C THR A 378 3.25 -48.23 12.91
N PHE A 379 3.72 -47.14 12.28
CA PHE A 379 4.50 -47.21 11.04
C PHE A 379 5.91 -47.75 11.28
N LEU A 380 6.51 -47.49 12.45
CA LEU A 380 7.77 -48.10 12.85
C LEU A 380 7.63 -49.62 12.99
N VAL A 381 6.57 -50.10 13.66
CA VAL A 381 6.27 -51.53 13.77
C VAL A 381 6.05 -52.17 12.39
N LEU A 382 5.34 -51.48 11.48
CA LEU A 382 5.17 -51.92 10.11
C LEU A 382 6.52 -52.07 9.38
N ALA A 383 7.41 -51.08 9.51
CA ALA A 383 8.75 -51.13 8.92
C ALA A 383 9.58 -52.31 9.45
N THR A 384 9.56 -52.52 10.77
CA THR A 384 10.24 -53.64 11.43
C THR A 384 9.67 -54.99 10.97
N LEU A 385 8.35 -55.10 10.80
CA LEU A 385 7.70 -56.32 10.31
C LEU A 385 8.10 -56.62 8.86
N PHE A 386 8.20 -55.61 7.99
CA PHE A 386 8.71 -55.78 6.63
C PHE A 386 10.17 -56.25 6.62
N ALA A 387 11.00 -55.69 7.51
CA ALA A 387 12.39 -56.12 7.66
C ALA A 387 12.50 -57.58 8.15
N ASN A 388 11.67 -57.98 9.11
CA ASN A 388 11.65 -59.35 9.65
C ASN A 388 11.14 -60.40 8.65
N LEU A 389 10.24 -59.99 7.74
CA LEU A 389 9.70 -60.86 6.69
C LEU A 389 10.53 -60.83 5.40
N GLU A 390 11.68 -60.14 5.39
CA GLU A 390 12.56 -59.96 4.23
C GLU A 390 11.84 -59.42 2.97
N ILE A 391 10.77 -58.64 3.18
CA ILE A 391 10.02 -58.02 2.08
C ILE A 391 10.86 -56.86 1.52
N ASN A 392 10.95 -56.77 0.18
CA ASN A 392 11.70 -55.68 -0.46
C ASN A 392 11.17 -54.30 0.00
N VAL A 393 12.09 -53.45 0.44
CA VAL A 393 11.83 -52.11 0.99
C VAL A 393 11.10 -51.18 -0.01
N ILE A 394 11.18 -51.44 -1.31
CA ILE A 394 10.48 -50.65 -2.34
C ILE A 394 8.95 -50.67 -2.16
N TYR A 395 8.40 -51.77 -1.64
CA TYR A 395 6.96 -51.86 -1.34
C TYR A 395 6.53 -50.92 -0.21
N LEU A 396 7.44 -50.57 0.72
CA LEU A 396 7.18 -49.52 1.72
C LEU A 396 7.08 -48.16 1.06
N PHE A 397 7.86 -47.88 0.01
CA PHE A 397 7.73 -46.61 -0.73
C PHE A 397 6.40 -46.54 -1.49
N TYR A 398 5.95 -47.61 -2.14
CA TYR A 398 4.61 -47.63 -2.75
C TYR A 398 3.49 -47.47 -1.73
N PHE A 399 3.61 -48.07 -0.55
CA PHE A 399 2.68 -47.87 0.55
C PHE A 399 2.65 -46.38 1.00
N ILE A 400 3.82 -45.75 1.13
CA ILE A 400 3.90 -44.31 1.42
C ILE A 400 3.18 -43.49 0.34
N THR A 401 3.43 -43.78 -0.95
CA THR A 401 2.79 -43.08 -2.06
C THR A 401 1.26 -43.18 -1.97
N LEU A 402 0.72 -44.37 -1.67
CA LEU A 402 -0.72 -44.59 -1.52
C LEU A 402 -1.31 -43.78 -0.35
N VAL A 403 -0.67 -43.81 0.82
CA VAL A 403 -1.14 -43.05 1.99
C VAL A 403 -1.08 -41.54 1.71
N ALA A 404 0.00 -41.06 1.08
CA ALA A 404 0.15 -39.66 0.70
C ALA A 404 -0.90 -39.22 -0.34
N PHE A 405 -1.22 -40.08 -1.32
CA PHE A 405 -2.25 -39.85 -2.33
C PHE A 405 -3.64 -39.68 -1.71
N LEU A 406 -4.05 -40.62 -0.86
CA LEU A 406 -5.34 -40.57 -0.18
C LEU A 406 -5.46 -39.32 0.72
N GLY A 407 -4.39 -39.01 1.44
CA GLY A 407 -4.30 -37.78 2.24
C GLY A 407 -4.43 -36.51 1.40
N ALA A 408 -3.65 -36.40 0.31
CA ALA A 408 -3.66 -35.23 -0.56
C ALA A 408 -5.03 -35.01 -1.22
N ILE A 409 -5.66 -36.06 -1.74
CA ILE A 409 -7.01 -36.01 -2.33
C ILE A 409 -8.03 -35.52 -1.31
N TYR A 410 -8.02 -36.10 -0.10
CA TYR A 410 -8.94 -35.72 0.96
C TYR A 410 -8.81 -34.23 1.33
N VAL A 411 -7.58 -33.73 1.44
CA VAL A 411 -7.29 -32.32 1.74
C VAL A 411 -7.79 -31.41 0.62
N VAL A 412 -7.54 -31.74 -0.65
CA VAL A 412 -7.98 -30.96 -1.81
C VAL A 412 -9.51 -30.89 -1.88
N PHE A 413 -10.21 -32.00 -1.62
CA PHE A 413 -11.67 -32.02 -1.57
C PHE A 413 -12.25 -31.20 -0.42
N LYS A 414 -11.56 -31.12 0.73
CA LYS A 414 -12.01 -30.33 1.88
C LYS A 414 -11.68 -28.84 1.75
N LEU A 415 -10.60 -28.46 1.09
CA LEU A 415 -10.12 -27.08 0.97
C LEU A 415 -9.93 -26.61 -0.49
N PRO A 416 -10.92 -26.82 -1.40
CA PRO A 416 -10.75 -26.49 -2.83
C PRO A 416 -10.58 -24.98 -3.03
N PHE A 417 -11.34 -24.19 -2.26
CA PHE A 417 -11.30 -22.74 -2.30
C PHE A 417 -9.93 -22.19 -1.87
N SER A 418 -9.40 -22.69 -0.75
CA SER A 418 -8.11 -22.25 -0.22
C SER A 418 -6.96 -22.55 -1.20
N LEU A 419 -7.03 -23.70 -1.88
CA LEU A 419 -6.06 -24.06 -2.92
C LEU A 419 -6.11 -23.07 -4.09
N VAL A 420 -7.29 -22.80 -4.64
CA VAL A 420 -7.42 -21.86 -5.77
C VAL A 420 -6.99 -20.45 -5.39
N ARG A 421 -7.36 -19.96 -4.19
CA ARG A 421 -6.88 -18.66 -3.70
C ARG A 421 -5.35 -18.61 -3.63
N MET A 422 -4.70 -19.69 -3.16
CA MET A 422 -3.24 -19.77 -3.13
C MET A 422 -2.64 -19.75 -4.53
N LEU A 423 -3.19 -20.53 -5.47
CA LEU A 423 -2.71 -20.56 -6.85
C LEU A 423 -2.85 -19.19 -7.53
N LEU A 424 -3.99 -18.51 -7.32
CA LEU A 424 -4.19 -17.12 -7.77
C LEU A 424 -3.14 -16.21 -7.13
N SER A 425 -2.95 -16.30 -5.82
CA SER A 425 -1.96 -15.49 -5.10
C SER A 425 -0.56 -15.70 -5.68
N ILE A 426 -0.13 -16.93 -5.92
CA ILE A 426 1.19 -17.23 -6.52
C ILE A 426 1.29 -16.63 -7.94
N ALA A 427 0.27 -16.82 -8.78
CA ALA A 427 0.24 -16.29 -10.14
C ALA A 427 0.30 -14.75 -10.16
N PHE A 428 -0.40 -14.08 -9.24
CA PHE A 428 -0.45 -12.62 -9.14
C PHE A 428 0.79 -12.02 -8.45
N LEU A 429 1.33 -12.66 -7.41
CA LEU A 429 2.47 -12.18 -6.63
C LEU A 429 3.77 -12.10 -7.45
N GLY A 430 3.84 -12.78 -8.60
CA GLY A 430 4.94 -12.65 -9.56
C GLY A 430 5.05 -11.23 -10.12
N ARG A 431 3.93 -10.60 -10.49
CA ARG A 431 3.89 -9.27 -11.15
C ARG A 431 3.33 -8.16 -10.27
N TYR A 432 2.59 -8.49 -9.22
CA TYR A 432 1.89 -7.53 -8.38
C TYR A 432 2.24 -7.71 -6.91
N ARG A 433 2.20 -6.61 -6.16
CA ARG A 433 2.29 -6.62 -4.70
C ARG A 433 0.96 -6.09 -4.15
N LEU A 434 0.20 -6.97 -3.50
CA LEU A 434 -1.06 -6.61 -2.86
C LEU A 434 -0.80 -5.96 -1.50
N LEU A 435 -1.38 -4.78 -1.30
CA LEU A 435 -1.34 -4.01 -0.06
C LEU A 435 -2.78 -3.91 0.45
N VAL A 436 -3.01 -4.41 1.66
CA VAL A 436 -4.34 -4.41 2.28
C VAL A 436 -4.34 -3.43 3.43
N GLU A 437 -5.12 -2.36 3.31
CA GLU A 437 -5.34 -1.36 4.34
C GLU A 437 -6.73 -1.57 4.98
N GLY A 438 -6.85 -1.33 6.28
CA GLY A 438 -8.15 -1.51 6.98
C GLY A 438 -8.55 -2.97 7.21
N PHE A 439 -7.63 -3.93 7.17
CA PHE A 439 -7.93 -5.36 7.36
C PHE A 439 -8.73 -5.65 8.65
N LYS A 440 -8.48 -4.90 9.73
CA LYS A 440 -9.17 -5.03 11.02
C LYS A 440 -10.66 -4.69 10.96
N ASN A 441 -11.09 -3.95 9.94
CA ASN A 441 -12.48 -3.56 9.76
C ASN A 441 -13.32 -4.68 9.14
N ILE A 442 -12.67 -5.74 8.62
CA ILE A 442 -13.37 -6.89 8.05
C ILE A 442 -13.96 -7.72 9.20
N PRO A 443 -15.29 -7.88 9.30
CA PRO A 443 -15.90 -8.71 10.33
C PRO A 443 -15.42 -10.17 10.25
N GLU A 444 -14.98 -10.75 11.37
CA GLU A 444 -14.55 -12.15 11.43
C GLU A 444 -15.72 -13.13 11.22
N LYS A 445 -16.93 -12.74 11.64
CA LYS A 445 -18.19 -13.50 11.58
C LYS A 445 -19.34 -12.56 11.18
N GLY A 446 -20.51 -13.13 10.84
CA GLY A 446 -21.70 -12.37 10.43
C GLY A 446 -21.72 -12.05 8.93
N GLY A 447 -22.90 -11.64 8.46
CA GLY A 447 -23.15 -11.30 7.06
C GLY A 447 -22.49 -9.99 6.67
N VAL A 448 -21.89 -9.93 5.49
CA VAL A 448 -21.23 -8.70 5.02
C VAL A 448 -21.50 -8.48 3.54
N LEU A 449 -22.01 -7.28 3.23
CA LEU A 449 -22.15 -6.79 1.86
C LEU A 449 -20.97 -5.88 1.50
N LEU A 450 -20.05 -6.38 0.68
CA LEU A 450 -18.89 -5.65 0.19
C LEU A 450 -19.29 -4.79 -1.02
N LEU A 451 -19.11 -3.46 -0.91
CA LEU A 451 -19.41 -2.49 -1.95
C LEU A 451 -18.19 -1.63 -2.26
N GLY A 452 -17.81 -1.51 -3.52
CA GLY A 452 -16.60 -0.77 -3.89
C GLY A 452 -16.48 -0.49 -5.38
N ASN A 453 -15.37 0.12 -5.77
CA ASN A 453 -15.15 0.52 -7.15
C ASN A 453 -14.78 -0.66 -8.08
N HIS A 454 -15.08 -0.50 -9.37
CA HIS A 454 -14.83 -1.51 -10.40
C HIS A 454 -13.94 -0.98 -11.55
N ILE A 455 -12.64 -1.24 -11.45
CA ILE A 455 -11.60 -0.73 -12.35
C ILE A 455 -11.11 -1.79 -13.36
N SER A 456 -11.14 -3.08 -13.00
CA SER A 456 -10.52 -4.14 -13.81
C SER A 456 -11.28 -5.47 -13.81
N PHE A 457 -11.03 -6.29 -14.83
CA PHE A 457 -11.59 -7.65 -14.95
C PHE A 457 -11.18 -8.61 -13.82
N ILE A 458 -10.14 -8.26 -13.06
CA ILE A 458 -9.57 -9.10 -11.99
C ILE A 458 -9.82 -8.54 -10.59
N ASP A 459 -10.68 -7.51 -10.47
CA ASP A 459 -11.00 -6.90 -9.17
C ASP A 459 -11.50 -7.95 -8.18
N TRP A 460 -12.33 -8.89 -8.64
CA TRP A 460 -12.82 -10.01 -7.83
C TRP A 460 -11.66 -10.81 -7.21
N ALA A 461 -10.58 -11.05 -7.96
CA ALA A 461 -9.43 -11.80 -7.47
C ALA A 461 -8.67 -10.97 -6.43
N ILE A 462 -8.55 -9.66 -6.62
CA ILE A 462 -7.92 -8.76 -5.64
C ILE A 462 -8.69 -8.75 -4.32
N VAL A 463 -10.01 -8.58 -4.37
CA VAL A 463 -10.86 -8.63 -3.16
C VAL A 463 -10.74 -10.00 -2.49
N GLN A 464 -10.78 -11.09 -3.28
CA GLN A 464 -10.68 -12.43 -2.73
C GLN A 464 -9.31 -12.75 -2.11
N MET A 465 -8.21 -12.26 -2.68
CA MET A 465 -6.88 -12.43 -2.09
C MET A 465 -6.68 -11.58 -0.83
N ALA A 466 -7.43 -10.48 -0.69
CA ALA A 466 -7.33 -9.60 0.46
C ALA A 466 -8.11 -10.11 1.69
N ILE A 467 -9.13 -10.95 1.47
CA ILE A 467 -10.04 -11.45 2.51
C ILE A 467 -9.90 -12.96 2.69
N PRO A 468 -9.71 -13.46 3.93
CA PRO A 468 -9.53 -14.88 4.19
C PRO A 468 -10.81 -15.71 4.10
N ARG A 469 -11.99 -15.08 4.20
CA ARG A 469 -13.32 -15.70 4.08
C ARG A 469 -13.68 -15.90 2.59
N LYS A 470 -14.50 -16.91 2.31
CA LYS A 470 -15.08 -17.13 0.98
C LYS A 470 -16.02 -15.98 0.64
N ILE A 471 -15.86 -15.39 -0.54
CA ILE A 471 -16.71 -14.33 -1.05
C ILE A 471 -17.59 -14.89 -2.16
N TYR A 472 -18.89 -14.59 -2.10
CA TYR A 472 -19.87 -14.83 -3.14
C TYR A 472 -19.91 -13.58 -4.02
N PHE A 473 -19.36 -13.67 -5.22
CA PHE A 473 -19.33 -12.54 -6.15
C PHE A 473 -20.63 -12.47 -6.93
N VAL A 474 -21.21 -11.28 -6.98
CA VAL A 474 -22.31 -10.97 -7.89
C VAL A 474 -21.73 -10.61 -9.25
N MET A 475 -22.13 -11.35 -10.29
CA MET A 475 -21.57 -11.22 -11.64
C MET A 475 -22.67 -11.10 -12.69
N GLU A 476 -22.41 -10.31 -13.73
CA GLU A 476 -23.34 -10.12 -14.84
C GLU A 476 -23.52 -11.43 -15.63
N ARG A 477 -24.78 -11.76 -15.95
CA ARG A 477 -25.17 -13.09 -16.47
C ARG A 477 -24.50 -13.43 -17.81
N SER A 478 -24.26 -12.44 -18.67
CA SER A 478 -23.59 -12.68 -19.97
C SER A 478 -22.16 -13.22 -19.77
N ILE A 479 -21.43 -12.67 -18.80
CA ILE A 479 -20.07 -13.12 -18.45
C ILE A 479 -20.11 -14.51 -17.82
N TYR A 480 -21.02 -14.74 -16.88
CA TYR A 480 -21.15 -16.03 -16.18
C TYR A 480 -21.55 -17.19 -17.12
N SER A 481 -22.35 -16.91 -18.15
CA SER A 481 -22.91 -17.94 -19.05
C SER A 481 -21.91 -18.61 -20.01
N LYS A 482 -20.66 -18.16 -20.08
CA LYS A 482 -19.65 -18.75 -20.98
C LYS A 482 -19.31 -20.18 -20.55
N TRP A 483 -19.51 -21.15 -21.44
CA TRP A 483 -19.47 -22.59 -21.14
C TRP A 483 -18.18 -23.06 -20.46
N TYR A 484 -17.03 -22.48 -20.81
CA TYR A 484 -15.72 -22.90 -20.30
C TYR A 484 -15.40 -22.39 -18.88
N ILE A 485 -16.07 -21.33 -18.39
CA ILE A 485 -15.91 -20.82 -17.02
C ILE A 485 -17.07 -21.21 -16.11
N LYS A 486 -18.27 -21.46 -16.66
CA LYS A 486 -19.48 -21.73 -15.88
C LYS A 486 -19.30 -22.84 -14.84
N ILE A 487 -18.73 -23.98 -15.23
CA ILE A 487 -18.48 -25.13 -14.33
C ILE A 487 -17.63 -24.71 -13.11
N PHE A 488 -16.64 -23.83 -13.34
CA PHE A 488 -15.82 -23.30 -12.27
C PHE A 488 -16.64 -22.32 -11.41
N LEU A 489 -17.32 -21.35 -12.00
CA LEU A 489 -18.10 -20.33 -11.28
C LEU A 489 -19.21 -20.94 -10.40
N ASP A 490 -19.86 -22.01 -10.86
CA ASP A 490 -20.88 -22.77 -10.11
C ASP A 490 -20.31 -23.36 -8.82
N LYS A 491 -19.14 -23.98 -8.91
CA LYS A 491 -18.46 -24.58 -7.75
C LYS A 491 -17.97 -23.52 -6.74
N PHE A 492 -17.69 -22.31 -7.21
CA PHE A 492 -17.30 -21.18 -6.36
C PHE A 492 -18.49 -20.41 -5.78
N GLY A 493 -19.72 -20.67 -6.24
CA GLY A 493 -20.93 -20.01 -5.75
C GLY A 493 -21.07 -18.57 -6.22
N VAL A 494 -20.68 -18.27 -7.46
CA VAL A 494 -20.93 -16.95 -8.06
C VAL A 494 -22.43 -16.75 -8.27
N ILE A 495 -22.94 -15.56 -7.95
CA ILE A 495 -24.35 -15.20 -8.05
C ILE A 495 -24.58 -14.47 -9.38
N PRO A 496 -25.25 -15.07 -10.38
CA PRO A 496 -25.52 -14.41 -11.64
C PRO A 496 -26.67 -13.40 -11.53
N VAL A 497 -26.48 -12.20 -12.08
CA VAL A 497 -27.47 -11.11 -12.13
C VAL A 497 -27.57 -10.56 -13.55
N SER A 498 -28.78 -10.37 -14.05
CA SER A 498 -29.05 -9.66 -15.31
C SER A 498 -29.07 -8.14 -15.08
N SER A 499 -28.85 -7.35 -16.14
CA SER A 499 -28.86 -5.87 -16.09
C SER A 499 -30.16 -5.29 -15.51
N ALA A 500 -31.30 -5.97 -15.68
CA ALA A 500 -32.46 -5.86 -14.80
C ALA A 500 -32.38 -6.98 -13.76
N ALA A 501 -32.10 -6.64 -12.49
CA ALA A 501 -31.94 -7.65 -11.45
C ALA A 501 -33.23 -8.47 -11.31
N SER A 502 -33.14 -9.80 -11.49
CA SER A 502 -34.29 -10.67 -11.23
C SER A 502 -34.55 -10.71 -9.72
N LYS A 503 -35.81 -10.66 -9.30
CA LYS A 503 -36.22 -10.73 -7.88
C LYS A 503 -35.53 -11.90 -7.15
N ALA A 504 -35.45 -13.05 -7.82
CA ALA A 504 -34.79 -14.25 -7.32
C ALA A 504 -33.28 -14.06 -7.04
N SER A 505 -32.56 -13.28 -7.84
CA SER A 505 -31.13 -13.02 -7.58
C SER A 505 -30.92 -12.13 -6.36
N LEU A 506 -31.82 -11.17 -6.12
CA LEU A 506 -31.76 -10.27 -4.96
C LEU A 506 -32.10 -11.01 -3.66
N GLU A 507 -33.11 -11.88 -3.70
CA GLU A 507 -33.48 -12.79 -2.59
C GLU A 507 -32.31 -13.72 -2.23
N LEU A 508 -31.63 -14.29 -3.23
CA LEU A 508 -30.46 -15.15 -2.99
C LEU A 508 -29.31 -14.39 -2.32
N ILE A 509 -29.07 -13.13 -2.68
CA ILE A 509 -28.06 -12.30 -2.02
C ILE A 509 -28.43 -12.09 -0.54
N ALA A 510 -29.69 -11.73 -0.27
CA ALA A 510 -30.18 -11.52 1.09
C ALA A 510 -30.05 -12.79 1.94
N GLU A 511 -30.47 -13.94 1.41
CA GLU A 511 -30.36 -15.24 2.09
C GLU A 511 -28.91 -15.55 2.49
N ARG A 512 -27.94 -15.28 1.61
CA ARG A 512 -26.51 -15.48 1.89
C ARG A 512 -26.00 -14.58 2.99
N ILE A 513 -26.37 -13.30 2.98
CA ILE A 513 -25.99 -12.37 4.05
C ILE A 513 -26.55 -12.86 5.39
N LYS A 514 -27.82 -13.30 5.42
CA LYS A 514 -28.48 -13.86 6.61
C LYS A 514 -27.81 -15.15 7.13
N GLN A 515 -27.26 -15.98 6.24
CA GLN A 515 -26.45 -17.15 6.60
C GLN A 515 -25.06 -16.78 7.16
N GLY A 516 -24.70 -15.49 7.15
CA GLY A 516 -23.40 -15.01 7.59
C GLY A 516 -22.31 -15.09 6.52
N ASP A 517 -22.67 -15.13 5.24
CA ASP A 517 -21.70 -15.14 4.14
C ASP A 517 -21.23 -13.71 3.75
N LEU A 518 -20.08 -13.62 3.06
CA LEU A 518 -19.63 -12.39 2.41
C LEU A 518 -20.15 -12.35 0.99
N VAL A 519 -20.91 -11.32 0.64
CA VAL A 519 -21.33 -11.08 -0.74
C VAL A 519 -20.63 -9.82 -1.25
N CYS A 520 -20.00 -9.91 -2.42
CA CYS A 520 -19.36 -8.76 -3.07
C CYS A 520 -20.15 -8.34 -4.30
N LEU A 521 -20.53 -7.07 -4.32
CA LEU A 521 -21.24 -6.44 -5.41
C LEU A 521 -20.53 -5.14 -5.79
N PHE A 522 -20.31 -4.95 -7.09
CA PHE A 522 -19.77 -3.72 -7.63
C PHE A 522 -20.92 -2.80 -8.04
N PRO A 523 -21.31 -1.79 -7.23
CA PRO A 523 -22.49 -0.98 -7.49
C PRO A 523 -22.41 -0.14 -8.78
N GLU A 524 -21.21 0.06 -9.35
CA GLU A 524 -21.03 0.68 -10.67
C GLU A 524 -21.68 -0.14 -11.80
N GLY A 525 -21.81 -1.46 -11.62
CA GLY A 525 -22.39 -2.39 -12.59
C GLY A 525 -21.58 -2.62 -13.87
N VAL A 526 -20.61 -1.75 -14.16
CA VAL A 526 -19.70 -1.82 -15.31
C VAL A 526 -18.31 -1.35 -14.93
N LEU A 527 -17.33 -1.70 -15.75
CA LEU A 527 -15.94 -1.28 -15.56
C LEU A 527 -15.76 0.20 -15.88
N SER A 528 -14.96 0.89 -15.06
CA SER A 528 -14.59 2.29 -15.32
C SER A 528 -13.86 2.47 -16.66
N ARG A 529 -14.24 3.53 -17.38
CA ARG A 529 -13.62 3.97 -18.66
C ARG A 529 -12.64 5.13 -18.47
N HIS A 530 -12.60 5.73 -17.29
CA HIS A 530 -11.82 6.94 -16.99
C HIS A 530 -10.91 6.82 -15.76
N GLY A 531 -11.00 5.71 -15.02
CA GLY A 531 -10.26 5.53 -13.77
C GLY A 531 -10.88 6.28 -12.58
N GLN A 532 -11.94 7.05 -12.80
CA GLN A 532 -12.82 7.61 -11.78
C GLN A 532 -13.96 6.63 -11.45
N LEU A 533 -14.55 6.82 -10.26
CA LEU A 533 -15.78 6.14 -9.84
C LEU A 533 -16.94 6.54 -10.76
N ASN A 534 -17.67 5.55 -11.28
CA ASN A 534 -18.91 5.81 -12.02
C ASN A 534 -20.09 6.11 -11.06
N GLU A 535 -21.28 6.29 -11.65
CA GLU A 535 -22.56 6.26 -10.95
C GLU A 535 -22.71 4.95 -10.14
N PHE A 536 -23.15 5.06 -8.88
CA PHE A 536 -23.50 3.89 -8.06
C PHE A 536 -24.99 3.59 -8.23
N LYS A 537 -25.31 2.37 -8.66
CA LYS A 537 -26.69 1.92 -8.79
C LYS A 537 -27.26 1.52 -7.43
N GLY A 538 -28.49 1.95 -7.13
CA GLY A 538 -29.21 1.63 -5.89
C GLY A 538 -29.75 0.19 -5.77
N GLY A 539 -29.42 -0.72 -6.70
CA GLY A 539 -29.95 -2.09 -6.69
C GLY A 539 -29.63 -2.89 -5.41
N PHE A 540 -28.55 -2.53 -4.71
CA PHE A 540 -28.20 -3.14 -3.43
C PHE A 540 -29.10 -2.70 -2.28
N GLU A 541 -29.69 -1.49 -2.34
CA GLU A 541 -30.60 -0.99 -1.30
C GLU A 541 -31.85 -1.87 -1.21
N HIS A 542 -32.30 -2.42 -2.35
CA HIS A 542 -33.42 -3.36 -2.39
C HIS A 542 -33.09 -4.70 -1.73
N VAL A 543 -31.85 -5.19 -1.88
CA VAL A 543 -31.36 -6.37 -1.14
C VAL A 543 -31.43 -6.09 0.36
N CYS A 544 -30.90 -4.95 0.78
CA CYS A 544 -30.86 -4.57 2.19
C CYS A 544 -32.25 -4.36 2.78
N SER A 545 -33.25 -3.93 1.99
CA SER A 545 -34.63 -3.76 2.49
C SER A 545 -35.31 -5.05 2.95
N ASN A 546 -34.80 -6.21 2.54
CA ASN A 546 -35.31 -7.53 2.93
C ASN A 546 -34.54 -8.15 4.12
N LEU A 547 -33.65 -7.39 4.75
CA LEU A 547 -32.79 -7.83 5.84
C LEU A 547 -33.04 -6.98 7.09
N GLU A 548 -32.90 -7.57 8.27
CA GLU A 548 -32.91 -6.86 9.55
C GLU A 548 -31.53 -6.21 9.79
N GLU A 549 -31.46 -5.16 10.63
CA GLU A 549 -30.18 -4.47 10.92
C GLU A 549 -29.11 -5.40 11.52
N ASP A 550 -29.52 -6.43 12.26
CA ASP A 550 -28.63 -7.41 12.89
C ASP A 550 -28.18 -8.55 11.94
N ASP A 551 -28.79 -8.67 10.75
CA ASP A 551 -28.44 -9.72 9.78
C ASP A 551 -27.03 -9.53 9.19
N GLY A 552 -26.52 -8.29 9.16
CA GLY A 552 -25.18 -7.99 8.63
C GLY A 552 -24.84 -6.52 8.50
N VAL A 553 -23.70 -6.23 7.85
CA VAL A 553 -23.19 -4.87 7.66
C VAL A 553 -22.76 -4.61 6.22
N ILE A 554 -22.78 -3.34 5.80
CA ILE A 554 -22.11 -2.92 4.56
C ILE A 554 -20.63 -2.65 4.88
N LEU A 555 -19.72 -3.23 4.09
CA LEU A 555 -18.29 -2.94 4.20
C LEU A 555 -17.79 -2.27 2.91
N PRO A 556 -17.61 -0.93 2.92
CA PRO A 556 -17.10 -0.22 1.75
C PRO A 556 -15.63 -0.54 1.52
N PHE A 557 -15.23 -0.66 0.25
CA PHE A 557 -13.83 -0.85 -0.13
C PHE A 557 -13.43 -0.04 -1.36
N TYR A 558 -12.13 0.25 -1.49
CA TYR A 558 -11.57 0.91 -2.67
C TYR A 558 -10.31 0.17 -3.16
N ILE A 559 -10.33 -0.25 -4.43
CA ILE A 559 -9.22 -0.88 -5.15
C ILE A 559 -8.47 0.17 -5.96
N ARG A 560 -7.14 0.11 -5.91
CA ARG A 560 -6.24 1.02 -6.60
C ARG A 560 -5.05 0.29 -7.19
N GLY A 561 -4.51 0.83 -8.28
CA GLY A 561 -3.29 0.34 -8.91
C GLY A 561 -3.53 -0.64 -10.05
N LEU A 562 -4.77 -0.90 -10.46
CA LEU A 562 -5.10 -1.70 -11.64
C LEU A 562 -5.42 -0.88 -12.90
N TRP A 563 -5.77 0.40 -12.75
CA TRP A 563 -6.02 1.33 -13.85
C TRP A 563 -4.75 1.59 -14.69
N GLY A 564 -4.78 1.37 -16.00
CA GLY A 564 -3.56 1.40 -16.82
C GLY A 564 -2.79 0.08 -16.81
N SER A 565 -3.43 -1.03 -16.44
CA SER A 565 -2.86 -2.38 -16.61
C SER A 565 -3.47 -3.05 -17.85
N THR A 566 -2.99 -4.24 -18.20
CA THR A 566 -3.62 -5.06 -19.26
C THR A 566 -5.00 -5.59 -18.87
N PHE A 567 -5.38 -5.47 -17.60
CA PHE A 567 -6.65 -5.96 -17.08
C PHE A 567 -7.72 -4.86 -16.91
N SER A 568 -7.38 -3.59 -17.19
CA SER A 568 -8.32 -2.46 -17.17
C SER A 568 -8.74 -2.04 -18.59
N ARG A 569 -9.88 -1.35 -18.72
CA ARG A 569 -10.34 -0.74 -19.99
C ARG A 569 -9.65 0.59 -20.34
N SER A 570 -8.51 0.87 -19.71
CA SER A 570 -7.70 2.04 -20.02
C SER A 570 -7.17 1.99 -21.44
N ASP A 571 -6.93 3.14 -22.05
CA ASP A 571 -6.31 3.29 -23.37
C ASP A 571 -5.05 2.41 -23.50
N GLU A 572 -4.88 1.72 -24.63
CA GLU A 572 -3.78 0.77 -24.85
C GLU A 572 -2.42 1.44 -24.74
N GLU A 573 -2.29 2.70 -25.19
CA GLU A 573 -1.05 3.45 -25.09
C GLU A 573 -0.72 3.81 -23.63
N PHE A 574 -1.74 4.16 -22.84
CA PHE A 574 -1.58 4.41 -21.39
C PHE A 574 -1.20 3.13 -20.64
N SER A 575 -1.79 1.98 -21.03
CA SER A 575 -1.41 0.67 -20.49
C SER A 575 0.04 0.33 -20.83
N ALA A 576 0.47 0.55 -22.08
CA ALA A 576 1.83 0.31 -22.54
C ALA A 576 2.86 1.19 -21.79
N ARG A 577 2.57 2.47 -21.56
CA ARG A 577 3.42 3.41 -20.80
C ARG A 577 3.66 2.92 -19.36
N ASN A 578 2.65 2.32 -18.76
CA ASN A 578 2.68 1.81 -17.39
C ASN A 578 3.22 0.37 -17.28
N ARG A 579 3.66 -0.26 -18.38
CA ARG A 579 4.34 -1.57 -18.36
C ARG A 579 5.76 -1.41 -17.82
N THR A 580 5.93 -1.74 -16.55
CA THR A 580 7.26 -1.84 -15.94
C THR A 580 7.63 -3.30 -15.66
N LEU A 581 8.92 -3.64 -15.79
CA LEU A 581 9.47 -4.92 -15.30
C LEU A 581 9.44 -5.02 -13.75
N SER A 582 9.19 -3.90 -13.06
CA SER A 582 9.03 -3.84 -11.61
C SER A 582 7.64 -4.32 -11.19
N LYS A 583 7.55 -4.95 -10.01
CA LYS A 583 6.28 -5.36 -9.43
C LYS A 583 5.39 -4.14 -9.19
N ARG A 584 4.16 -4.20 -9.69
CA ARG A 584 3.19 -3.13 -9.54
C ARG A 584 2.46 -3.24 -8.21
N ASN A 585 2.39 -2.15 -7.45
CA ASN A 585 1.66 -2.12 -6.18
C ASN A 585 0.15 -1.98 -6.46
N ILE A 586 -0.63 -2.96 -6.00
CA ILE A 586 -2.10 -2.90 -5.95
C ILE A 586 -2.48 -2.69 -4.49
N ALA A 587 -3.33 -1.71 -4.23
CA ALA A 587 -3.84 -1.45 -2.89
C ALA A 587 -5.35 -1.69 -2.85
N ILE A 588 -5.82 -2.28 -1.76
CA ILE A 588 -7.24 -2.34 -1.41
C ILE A 588 -7.40 -1.80 0.00
N ALA A 589 -8.30 -0.84 0.18
CA ALA A 589 -8.60 -0.24 1.48
C ALA A 589 -10.03 -0.60 1.88
N PHE A 590 -10.20 -1.17 3.07
CA PHE A 590 -11.51 -1.46 3.67
C PHE A 590 -11.88 -0.37 4.68
N GLY A 591 -13.06 0.23 4.53
CA GLY A 591 -13.58 1.26 5.45
C GLY A 591 -14.12 0.66 6.74
N ALA A 592 -14.59 1.52 7.64
CA ALA A 592 -15.35 1.04 8.80
C ALA A 592 -16.68 0.43 8.33
N PRO A 593 -17.21 -0.61 9.01
CA PRO A 593 -18.54 -1.14 8.73
C PRO A 593 -19.61 -0.05 8.82
N MET A 594 -20.56 -0.08 7.89
CA MET A 594 -21.70 0.82 7.80
C MET A 594 -23.00 0.04 8.07
N PRO A 595 -24.06 0.70 8.58
CA PRO A 595 -25.38 0.11 8.69
C PRO A 595 -25.87 -0.48 7.37
N LEU A 596 -26.62 -1.58 7.43
CA LEU A 596 -27.09 -2.29 6.24
C LEU A 596 -28.02 -1.46 5.36
N HIS A 597 -28.76 -0.50 5.96
CA HIS A 597 -29.70 0.38 5.27
C HIS A 597 -29.10 1.74 4.86
N SER A 598 -27.77 1.90 4.87
CA SER A 598 -27.10 3.09 4.33
C SER A 598 -27.44 3.32 2.86
N LYS A 599 -27.60 4.59 2.49
CA LYS A 599 -28.01 5.01 1.14
C LYS A 599 -26.87 4.96 0.12
N LYS A 600 -27.21 4.86 -1.18
CA LYS A 600 -26.24 4.83 -2.30
C LYS A 600 -25.23 5.98 -2.24
N GLU A 601 -25.67 7.18 -1.89
CA GLU A 601 -24.83 8.38 -1.85
C GLU A 601 -23.84 8.33 -0.68
N GLU A 602 -24.29 7.85 0.49
CA GLU A 602 -23.44 7.69 1.68
C GLU A 602 -22.34 6.66 1.43
N VAL A 603 -22.69 5.51 0.85
CA VAL A 603 -21.73 4.46 0.50
C VAL A 603 -20.74 4.98 -0.54
N LYS A 604 -21.21 5.68 -1.58
CA LYS A 604 -20.36 6.26 -2.63
C LYS A 604 -19.39 7.29 -2.06
N ALA A 605 -19.87 8.20 -1.21
CA ALA A 605 -19.02 9.18 -0.51
C ALA A 605 -17.95 8.48 0.34
N LYS A 606 -18.31 7.42 1.06
CA LYS A 606 -17.34 6.67 1.86
C LYS A 606 -16.30 5.93 1.01
N VAL A 607 -16.71 5.37 -0.13
CA VAL A 607 -15.78 4.76 -1.10
C VAL A 607 -14.84 5.80 -1.70
N PHE A 608 -15.31 7.02 -2.01
CA PHE A 608 -14.44 8.14 -2.41
C PHE A 608 -13.42 8.51 -1.33
N GLU A 609 -13.85 8.64 -0.07
CA GLU A 609 -12.93 8.90 1.05
C GLU A 609 -11.88 7.80 1.20
N LEU A 610 -12.26 6.52 1.00
CA LEU A 610 -11.33 5.39 1.06
C LEU A 610 -10.25 5.44 -0.03
N SER A 611 -10.50 6.15 -1.13
CA SER A 611 -9.47 6.36 -2.16
C SER A 611 -8.21 7.00 -1.55
N PHE A 612 -8.33 7.90 -0.57
CA PHE A 612 -7.19 8.47 0.15
C PHE A 612 -6.34 7.37 0.81
N MET A 613 -6.97 6.46 1.55
CA MET A 613 -6.29 5.37 2.24
C MET A 613 -5.62 4.40 1.27
N ALA A 614 -6.28 4.07 0.16
CA ALA A 614 -5.71 3.22 -0.88
C ALA A 614 -4.49 3.86 -1.58
N TRP A 615 -4.44 5.19 -1.67
CA TRP A 615 -3.31 5.94 -2.25
C TRP A 615 -2.14 6.13 -1.28
N LYS A 616 -2.38 6.07 0.03
CA LYS A 616 -1.37 6.35 1.07
C LYS A 616 -0.05 5.63 0.88
N SER A 617 -0.08 4.30 0.73
CA SER A 617 1.16 3.53 0.61
C SER A 617 1.95 3.86 -0.66
N GLN A 618 1.28 4.24 -1.76
CA GLN A 618 1.96 4.71 -2.96
C GLN A 618 2.63 6.05 -2.71
N CYS A 619 1.90 7.02 -2.17
CA CYS A 619 2.40 8.36 -1.89
C CYS A 619 3.58 8.33 -0.91
N GLU A 620 3.55 7.44 0.08
CA GLU A 620 4.67 7.20 1.00
C GLU A 620 5.89 6.59 0.28
N ALA A 621 5.67 5.73 -0.72
CA ALA A 621 6.72 5.09 -1.50
C ALA A 621 7.29 5.98 -2.63
N MET A 622 6.66 7.11 -2.94
CA MET A 622 7.12 8.05 -3.98
C MET A 622 8.52 8.58 -3.65
N HIS A 623 9.32 8.81 -4.70
CA HIS A 623 10.64 9.41 -4.56
C HIS A 623 10.55 10.94 -4.47
N THR A 624 11.69 11.63 -4.47
CA THR A 624 11.74 13.09 -4.68
C THR A 624 11.59 13.42 -6.16
N ILE A 625 11.16 14.65 -6.48
CA ILE A 625 10.98 15.14 -7.86
C ILE A 625 12.29 15.01 -8.65
N ALA A 626 13.42 15.36 -8.05
CA ALA A 626 14.75 15.21 -8.66
C ALA A 626 15.03 13.76 -9.09
N ARG A 627 14.71 12.77 -8.23
CA ARG A 627 14.89 11.35 -8.54
C ARG A 627 13.90 10.84 -9.58
N ALA A 628 12.66 11.35 -9.56
CA ALA A 628 11.65 11.06 -10.57
C ALA A 628 12.11 11.56 -11.94
N PHE A 629 12.58 12.81 -12.02
CA PHE A 629 13.12 13.41 -13.24
C PHE A 629 14.30 12.61 -13.82
N ILE A 630 15.29 12.23 -13.00
CA ILE A 630 16.41 11.38 -13.45
C ILE A 630 15.90 10.06 -14.04
N THR A 631 14.87 9.46 -13.44
CA THR A 631 14.28 8.19 -13.92
C THR A 631 13.59 8.37 -15.27
N SER A 632 12.73 9.39 -15.37
CA SER A 632 12.01 9.76 -16.59
C SER A 632 12.98 10.04 -17.75
N ALA A 633 13.94 10.94 -17.52
CA ALA A 633 14.93 11.32 -18.51
C ALA A 633 15.82 10.15 -18.95
N LYS A 634 16.26 9.28 -18.02
CA LYS A 634 17.10 8.12 -18.37
C LYS A 634 16.39 7.07 -19.22
N ARG A 635 15.06 6.95 -19.12
CA ARG A 635 14.28 6.05 -19.98
C ARG A 635 14.12 6.61 -21.39
N ASN A 636 14.18 7.93 -21.55
CA ASN A 636 13.78 8.62 -22.79
C ASN A 636 14.87 9.55 -23.34
N LEU A 637 16.16 9.22 -23.14
CA LEU A 637 17.30 10.12 -23.42
C LEU A 637 17.29 10.75 -24.82
N SER A 638 16.92 9.99 -25.85
CA SER A 638 16.86 10.44 -27.25
C SER A 638 15.64 11.30 -27.56
N ASN A 639 14.57 11.21 -26.78
CA ASN A 639 13.30 11.85 -27.07
C ASN A 639 13.38 13.35 -26.77
N ILE A 640 12.63 14.15 -27.53
CA ILE A 640 12.48 15.59 -27.28
C ILE A 640 11.63 15.81 -26.04
N ALA A 641 12.19 16.52 -25.07
CA ALA A 641 11.53 16.86 -23.81
C ALA A 641 10.79 18.20 -23.92
N ILE A 642 11.47 19.23 -24.44
CA ILE A 642 10.95 20.60 -24.53
C ILE A 642 11.18 21.14 -25.94
N ILE A 643 10.20 21.84 -26.49
CA ILE A 643 10.38 22.75 -27.63
C ILE A 643 10.02 24.15 -27.16
N ASP A 644 10.95 25.08 -27.34
CA ASP A 644 10.81 26.48 -26.96
C ASP A 644 11.01 27.37 -28.18
N SER A 645 10.29 28.49 -28.27
CA SER A 645 10.39 29.42 -29.41
C SER A 645 11.79 30.02 -29.58
N LEU A 646 12.54 30.19 -28.49
CA LEU A 646 13.89 30.76 -28.51
C LEU A 646 14.97 29.67 -28.47
N ALA A 647 14.81 28.64 -27.64
CA ALA A 647 15.83 27.60 -27.45
C ALA A 647 15.77 26.44 -28.44
N GLY A 648 14.67 26.30 -29.20
CA GLY A 648 14.43 25.20 -30.12
C GLY A 648 14.11 23.89 -29.39
N ALA A 649 14.34 22.75 -30.07
CA ALA A 649 14.07 21.43 -29.53
C ALA A 649 15.21 20.91 -28.64
N ILE A 650 14.87 20.49 -27.41
CA ILE A 650 15.82 19.99 -26.41
C ILE A 650 15.44 18.56 -26.02
N SER A 651 16.38 17.62 -26.19
CA SER A 651 16.19 16.22 -25.77
C SER A 651 16.33 16.03 -24.26
N TYR A 652 15.78 14.94 -23.71
CA TYR A 652 15.96 14.58 -22.30
C TYR A 652 17.43 14.43 -21.91
N ARG A 653 18.27 13.88 -22.80
CA ARG A 653 19.72 13.80 -22.56
C ARG A 653 20.32 15.18 -22.33
N LYS A 654 20.03 16.14 -23.23
CA LYS A 654 20.55 17.50 -23.13
C LYS A 654 19.98 18.23 -21.91
N LEU A 655 18.67 18.14 -21.68
CA LEU A 655 18.01 18.76 -20.53
C LEU A 655 18.60 18.25 -19.20
N LEU A 656 18.77 16.93 -19.04
CA LEU A 656 19.31 16.34 -17.83
C LEU A 656 20.78 16.75 -17.60
N SER A 657 21.61 16.75 -18.64
CA SER A 657 23.01 17.18 -18.54
C SER A 657 23.14 18.65 -18.16
N LEU A 658 22.36 19.54 -18.79
CA LEU A 658 22.32 20.96 -18.44
C LEU A 658 21.82 21.17 -17.01
N SER A 659 20.82 20.39 -16.57
CA SER A 659 20.28 20.47 -15.21
C SER A 659 21.31 20.09 -14.16
N PHE A 660 22.13 19.07 -14.42
CA PHE A 660 23.23 18.70 -13.53
C PHE A 660 24.29 19.78 -13.42
N ILE A 661 24.72 20.35 -14.55
CA ILE A 661 25.74 21.42 -14.55
C ILE A 661 25.20 22.65 -13.82
N LEU A 662 23.96 23.06 -14.11
CA LEU A 662 23.34 24.21 -13.44
C LEU A 662 23.11 23.95 -11.96
N SER A 663 22.76 22.72 -11.56
CA SER A 663 22.62 22.37 -10.14
C SER A 663 23.93 22.52 -9.37
N THR A 664 25.08 22.28 -10.00
CA THR A 664 26.39 22.52 -9.38
C THR A 664 26.65 24.02 -9.24
N LEU A 665 26.35 24.81 -10.27
CA LEU A 665 26.50 26.28 -10.22
C LEU A 665 25.62 26.90 -9.12
N ILE A 666 24.36 26.45 -8.98
CA ILE A 666 23.46 26.89 -7.90
C ILE A 666 24.04 26.57 -6.51
N LYS A 667 24.68 25.40 -6.34
CA LYS A 667 25.35 25.04 -5.09
C LYS A 667 26.56 25.92 -4.81
N GLU A 668 27.35 26.25 -5.84
CA GLU A 668 28.51 27.14 -5.72
C GLU A 668 28.10 28.57 -5.34
N ASN A 669 26.96 29.05 -5.86
CA ASN A 669 26.39 30.37 -5.56
C ASN A 669 25.67 30.45 -4.21
N SER A 670 25.35 29.30 -3.59
CA SER A 670 24.75 29.26 -2.26
C SER A 670 25.76 29.81 -1.24
N LYS A 671 25.44 30.94 -0.57
CA LYS A 671 26.37 31.64 0.33
C LYS A 671 26.92 30.67 1.41
N LYS A 672 28.23 30.76 1.71
CA LYS A 672 28.94 30.16 2.87
C LYS A 672 28.39 30.68 4.23
N ILE A 673 27.10 30.49 4.52
CA ILE A 673 26.46 31.05 5.72
C ILE A 673 26.44 30.02 6.87
N ASN A 674 27.04 30.44 7.99
CA ASN A 674 26.90 29.87 9.32
C ASN A 674 25.43 29.79 9.74
N SER A 675 25.08 28.66 10.32
CA SER A 675 23.77 28.22 10.79
C SER A 675 23.21 28.94 12.03
N ASN A 676 23.40 30.25 12.18
CA ASN A 676 23.04 30.98 13.41
C ASN A 676 21.89 31.98 13.25
N PHE A 677 20.90 31.73 12.39
CA PHE A 677 19.65 32.50 12.39
C PHE A 677 18.47 31.60 12.79
N GLU A 678 17.74 32.02 13.83
CA GLU A 678 16.50 31.35 14.25
C GLU A 678 15.45 31.46 13.14
N ARG A 679 15.15 30.34 12.50
CA ARG A 679 14.04 30.23 11.55
C ARG A 679 12.76 29.96 12.33
N GLY A 680 11.64 30.54 11.88
CA GLY A 680 10.32 30.29 12.47
C GLY A 680 9.95 28.80 12.44
N SER A 681 9.00 28.40 13.30
CA SER A 681 8.63 26.99 13.53
C SER A 681 8.08 26.25 12.30
N TYR A 682 7.73 26.98 11.23
CA TYR A 682 7.14 26.46 9.99
C TYR A 682 7.92 26.95 8.75
N ALA A 683 9.25 26.81 8.79
CA ALA A 683 10.18 27.14 7.69
C ALA A 683 10.88 25.89 7.14
N PRO A 684 11.23 25.86 5.82
CA PRO A 684 12.10 24.81 5.30
C PRO A 684 13.51 24.90 5.92
N LYS A 685 14.21 23.76 6.02
CA LYS A 685 15.60 23.72 6.50
C LYS A 685 16.60 24.08 5.40
N GLU A 686 16.23 23.79 4.17
CA GLU A 686 17.01 24.07 2.97
C GLU A 686 16.92 25.56 2.61
N GLU A 687 17.82 26.03 1.75
CA GLU A 687 17.81 27.41 1.24
C GLU A 687 16.79 27.56 0.11
N CYS A 688 16.11 28.70 0.08
CA CYS A 688 15.13 29.06 -0.95
C CYS A 688 15.81 29.83 -2.09
N VAL A 689 15.62 29.37 -3.32
CA VAL A 689 16.15 29.99 -4.55
C VAL A 689 15.00 30.62 -5.31
N GLY A 690 15.10 31.93 -5.56
CA GLY A 690 14.11 32.68 -6.32
C GLY A 690 14.25 32.46 -7.82
N ILE A 691 13.12 32.25 -8.51
CA ILE A 691 13.05 32.18 -9.97
C ILE A 691 12.05 33.24 -10.44
N LEU A 692 12.51 34.18 -11.27
CA LEU A 692 11.70 35.26 -11.83
C LEU A 692 11.72 35.17 -13.35
N LEU A 693 11.00 34.18 -13.89
CA LEU A 693 10.93 33.89 -15.33
C LEU A 693 9.53 33.42 -15.76
N PRO A 694 9.10 33.73 -16.99
CA PRO A 694 7.86 33.22 -17.56
C PRO A 694 8.02 31.74 -17.99
N ALA A 695 6.91 31.14 -18.44
CA ALA A 695 6.90 29.77 -18.97
C ALA A 695 7.84 29.63 -20.16
N SER A 696 8.99 29.00 -19.94
CA SER A 696 10.10 28.94 -20.90
C SER A 696 10.99 27.73 -20.64
N PHE A 697 11.85 27.40 -21.60
CA PHE A 697 12.91 26.40 -21.40
C PHE A 697 13.81 26.76 -20.20
N ALA A 698 14.19 28.04 -20.06
CA ALA A 698 15.05 28.50 -18.97
C ALA A 698 14.39 28.31 -17.59
N SER A 699 13.10 28.64 -17.47
CA SER A 699 12.34 28.42 -16.24
C SER A 699 12.22 26.93 -15.89
N SER A 700 11.92 26.08 -16.87
CA SER A 700 11.83 24.63 -16.67
C SER A 700 13.18 24.03 -16.23
N LEU A 701 14.27 24.45 -16.88
CA LEU A 701 15.63 24.04 -16.55
C LEU A 701 15.99 24.44 -15.12
N LEU A 702 15.71 25.68 -14.71
CA LEU A 702 16.00 26.18 -13.35
C LEU A 702 15.19 25.43 -12.29
N ASN A 703 13.88 25.27 -12.49
CA ASN A 703 13.01 24.55 -11.55
C ASN A 703 13.55 23.13 -11.26
N LEU A 704 14.00 22.41 -12.28
CA LEU A 704 14.64 21.09 -12.10
C LEU A 704 16.03 21.18 -11.45
N SER A 705 16.83 22.17 -11.84
CA SER A 705 18.21 22.33 -11.35
C SER A 705 18.28 22.72 -9.89
N VAL A 706 17.36 23.55 -9.40
CA VAL A 706 17.22 23.93 -7.98
C VAL A 706 16.88 22.70 -7.12
N LEU A 707 15.96 21.85 -7.59
CA LEU A 707 15.63 20.61 -6.89
C LEU A 707 16.79 19.60 -6.87
N LEU A 708 17.55 19.50 -7.98
CA LEU A 708 18.81 18.74 -8.04
C LEU A 708 19.92 19.35 -7.16
N ALA A 709 19.87 20.66 -6.93
CA ALA A 709 20.73 21.33 -5.98
C ALA A 709 20.37 21.03 -4.51
N GLN A 710 19.24 20.33 -4.27
CA GLN A 710 18.65 20.07 -2.95
C GLN A 710 18.27 21.37 -2.24
N LYS A 711 17.66 22.28 -3.00
CA LYS A 711 17.19 23.59 -2.56
C LYS A 711 15.67 23.71 -2.81
N VAL A 712 15.04 24.71 -2.21
CA VAL A 712 13.60 24.97 -2.37
C VAL A 712 13.38 25.94 -3.52
N VAL A 713 12.47 25.57 -4.42
CA VAL A 713 12.05 26.42 -5.55
C VAL A 713 11.09 27.50 -5.07
N VAL A 714 11.36 28.76 -5.39
CA VAL A 714 10.42 29.86 -5.16
C VAL A 714 10.22 30.63 -6.46
N ASN A 715 9.15 30.30 -7.20
CA ASN A 715 8.79 31.06 -8.41
C ASN A 715 8.08 32.35 -7.98
N LEU A 716 8.71 33.49 -8.27
CA LEU A 716 8.28 34.81 -7.83
C LEU A 716 7.24 35.38 -8.79
N ASN A 717 6.13 35.89 -8.25
CA ASN A 717 5.04 36.47 -9.02
C ASN A 717 5.37 37.90 -9.47
N PHE A 718 5.90 38.04 -10.68
CA PHE A 718 6.23 39.33 -11.29
C PHE A 718 5.01 40.21 -11.65
N THR A 719 3.78 39.73 -11.47
CA THR A 719 2.55 40.51 -11.68
C THR A 719 1.95 41.07 -10.38
N ALA A 720 2.51 40.70 -9.21
CA ALA A 720 1.99 41.11 -7.91
C ALA A 720 2.45 42.52 -7.45
N GLY A 721 3.33 43.16 -8.23
CA GLY A 721 3.96 44.44 -7.87
C GLY A 721 5.17 44.29 -6.95
N GLU A 722 6.00 45.34 -6.89
CA GLU A 722 7.30 45.33 -6.22
C GLU A 722 7.21 45.03 -4.71
N LYS A 723 6.28 45.68 -4.00
CA LYS A 723 6.11 45.50 -2.54
C LYS A 723 5.81 44.04 -2.16
N ALA A 724 4.92 43.40 -2.92
CA ALA A 724 4.58 42.00 -2.70
C ALA A 724 5.77 41.07 -2.96
N LEU A 725 6.57 41.40 -3.98
CA LEU A 725 7.76 40.65 -4.35
C LEU A 725 8.85 40.75 -3.27
N GLN A 726 9.12 41.96 -2.77
CA GLN A 726 10.06 42.18 -1.67
C GLN A 726 9.61 41.48 -0.39
N ALA A 727 8.31 41.50 -0.07
CA ALA A 727 7.75 40.76 1.06
C ALA A 727 7.97 39.25 0.90
N ALA A 728 7.78 38.70 -0.30
CA ALA A 728 8.04 37.29 -0.60
C ALA A 728 9.53 36.92 -0.46
N VAL A 729 10.43 37.74 -1.00
CA VAL A 729 11.89 37.59 -0.89
C VAL A 729 12.34 37.59 0.57
N LYS A 730 11.85 38.54 1.37
CA LYS A 730 12.15 38.63 2.80
C LYS A 730 11.60 37.44 3.59
N SER A 731 10.33 37.07 3.35
CA SER A 731 9.66 35.98 4.07
C SER A 731 10.32 34.61 3.82
N ALA A 732 10.69 34.34 2.57
CA ALA A 732 11.40 33.13 2.17
C ALA A 732 12.92 33.20 2.34
N GLN A 733 13.45 34.34 2.82
CA GLN A 733 14.89 34.58 3.02
C GLN A 733 15.71 34.25 1.76
N ILE A 734 15.25 34.73 0.60
CA ILE A 734 15.89 34.44 -0.69
C ILE A 734 17.19 35.23 -0.79
N SER A 735 18.30 34.51 -0.97
CA SER A 735 19.66 35.07 -1.11
C SER A 735 20.08 35.26 -2.57
N GLN A 736 19.43 34.55 -3.49
CA GLN A 736 19.77 34.50 -4.91
C GLN A 736 18.51 34.37 -5.75
N ILE A 737 18.40 35.18 -6.80
CA ILE A 737 17.29 35.19 -7.75
C ILE A 737 17.83 34.97 -9.16
N TYR A 738 17.26 34.02 -9.88
CA TYR A 738 17.56 33.77 -11.28
C TYR A 738 16.50 34.43 -12.19
N THR A 739 16.95 35.23 -13.16
CA THR A 739 16.08 35.93 -14.12
C THR A 739 16.75 36.11 -15.49
N SER A 740 16.17 36.92 -16.39
CA SER A 740 16.72 37.25 -17.72
C SER A 740 16.74 38.76 -17.91
N LYS A 741 17.84 39.30 -18.46
CA LYS A 741 17.99 40.74 -18.75
C LYS A 741 16.87 41.20 -19.70
N LYS A 742 16.66 40.45 -20.78
CA LYS A 742 15.58 40.70 -21.75
C LYS A 742 14.20 40.63 -21.14
N PHE A 743 14.01 39.77 -20.15
CA PHE A 743 12.72 39.65 -19.48
C PHE A 743 12.44 40.86 -18.57
N LEU A 744 13.44 41.35 -17.84
CA LEU A 744 13.31 42.57 -17.04
C LEU A 744 13.03 43.80 -17.91
N GLU A 745 13.74 43.96 -19.03
CA GLU A 745 13.48 45.03 -20.02
C GLU A 745 12.02 44.95 -20.56
N LYS A 746 11.53 43.73 -20.81
CA LYS A 746 10.13 43.50 -21.23
C LYS A 746 9.12 43.84 -20.12
N LEU A 747 9.46 43.66 -18.85
CA LEU A 747 8.61 44.07 -17.73
C LEU A 747 8.62 45.59 -17.54
N GLU A 748 9.78 46.21 -17.66
CA GLU A 748 9.95 47.66 -17.53
C GLU A 748 9.19 48.41 -18.64
N SER A 749 9.27 47.93 -19.88
CA SER A 749 8.45 48.45 -21.00
C SER A 749 6.93 48.23 -20.81
N LYS A 750 6.52 47.33 -19.92
CA LYS A 750 5.12 47.15 -19.50
C LYS A 750 4.78 47.92 -18.21
N GLY A 751 5.67 48.81 -17.76
CA GLY A 751 5.47 49.66 -16.58
C GLY A 751 5.75 48.95 -15.24
N VAL A 752 6.45 47.82 -15.24
CA VAL A 752 6.81 47.07 -14.03
C VAL A 752 8.32 47.14 -13.82
N SER A 753 8.78 48.09 -13.01
CA SER A 753 10.16 48.16 -12.51
C SER A 753 10.29 47.35 -11.22
N LEU A 754 11.37 46.59 -11.08
CA LEU A 754 11.61 45.71 -9.94
C LEU A 754 13.01 45.96 -9.38
N ASN A 755 13.10 46.40 -8.12
CA ASN A 755 14.37 46.52 -7.41
C ASN A 755 14.45 45.53 -6.23
N PHE A 756 15.51 44.72 -6.21
CA PHE A 756 15.74 43.68 -5.20
C PHE A 756 16.82 44.02 -4.17
N GLY A 757 17.43 45.22 -4.26
CA GLY A 757 18.51 45.66 -3.38
C GLY A 757 19.83 44.88 -3.57
N GLU A 758 20.88 45.28 -2.84
CA GLU A 758 22.23 44.70 -2.96
C GLU A 758 22.40 43.37 -2.20
N GLU A 759 21.51 43.04 -1.27
CA GLU A 759 21.63 41.84 -0.42
C GLU A 759 21.36 40.53 -1.19
N VAL A 760 20.60 40.62 -2.29
CA VAL A 760 20.16 39.50 -3.13
C VAL A 760 21.05 39.41 -4.37
N ASN A 761 21.67 38.25 -4.57
CA ASN A 761 22.48 37.99 -5.75
C ASN A 761 21.57 37.74 -6.98
N LEU A 762 21.49 38.69 -7.90
CA LEU A 762 20.70 38.58 -9.12
C LEU A 762 21.54 37.95 -10.24
N ILE A 763 21.12 36.77 -10.70
CA ILE A 763 21.85 35.97 -11.69
C ILE A 763 21.05 35.89 -12.99
N TYR A 764 21.68 36.26 -14.10
CA TYR A 764 21.04 36.30 -15.41
C TYR A 764 21.26 35.01 -16.20
N MET A 765 20.20 34.51 -16.83
CA MET A 765 20.25 33.30 -17.65
C MET A 765 21.10 33.46 -18.91
N GLU A 766 21.24 34.68 -19.42
CA GLU A 766 22.18 34.99 -20.50
C GLU A 766 23.63 34.66 -20.09
N ASP A 767 24.02 35.01 -18.87
CA ASP A 767 25.37 34.78 -18.35
C ASP A 767 25.59 33.27 -18.11
N VAL A 768 24.57 32.55 -17.64
CA VAL A 768 24.59 31.07 -17.53
C VAL A 768 24.76 30.42 -18.90
N VAL A 769 24.09 30.93 -19.94
CA VAL A 769 24.25 30.44 -21.31
C VAL A 769 25.67 30.68 -21.83
N GLU A 770 26.30 31.81 -21.49
CA GLU A 770 27.71 32.04 -21.82
C GLU A 770 28.65 31.04 -21.13
N ILE A 771 28.40 30.71 -19.86
CA ILE A 771 29.15 29.65 -19.15
C ILE A 771 29.00 28.31 -19.91
N PHE A 772 27.79 27.95 -20.34
CA PHE A 772 27.56 26.75 -21.14
C PHE A 772 28.28 26.78 -22.49
N LYS A 773 28.32 27.93 -23.17
CA LYS A 773 29.05 28.10 -24.43
C LYS A 773 30.56 27.95 -24.26
N LYS A 774 31.13 28.43 -23.15
CA LYS A 774 32.55 28.28 -22.80
C LYS A 774 32.89 26.84 -22.39
N GLN A 775 31.96 26.12 -21.76
CA GLN A 775 32.18 24.77 -21.21
C GLN A 775 31.59 23.63 -22.07
N LYS A 776 31.67 23.72 -23.41
CA LYS A 776 31.11 22.70 -24.33
C LYS A 776 31.64 21.29 -24.07
N SER A 777 32.93 21.15 -23.75
CA SER A 777 33.56 19.85 -23.42
C SER A 777 32.92 19.21 -22.18
N LYS A 778 32.65 20.01 -21.15
CA LYS A 778 31.98 19.56 -19.92
C LYS A 778 30.54 19.11 -20.18
N ILE A 779 29.81 19.81 -21.07
CA ILE A 779 28.45 19.41 -21.49
C ILE A 779 28.50 18.07 -22.22
N LEU A 780 29.43 17.90 -23.17
CA LEU A 780 29.57 16.66 -23.92
C LEU A 780 29.95 15.48 -23.02
N ALA A 781 30.90 15.69 -22.10
CA ALA A 781 31.28 14.71 -21.09
C ALA A 781 30.10 14.34 -20.19
N MET A 782 29.31 15.33 -19.74
CA MET A 782 28.11 15.08 -18.94
C MET A 782 27.03 14.35 -19.73
N MET A 783 26.86 14.63 -21.03
CA MET A 783 25.93 13.90 -21.90
C MET A 783 26.36 12.44 -22.09
N MET A 784 27.66 12.18 -22.21
CA MET A 784 28.23 10.84 -22.25
C MET A 784 28.03 10.11 -20.92
N ALA A 785 28.35 10.75 -19.79
CA ALA A 785 28.16 10.20 -18.45
C ALA A 785 26.67 9.88 -18.18
N VAL A 786 25.76 10.81 -18.52
CA VAL A 786 24.31 10.60 -18.43
C VAL A 786 23.85 9.46 -19.33
N SER A 787 24.51 9.21 -20.47
CA SER A 787 24.12 8.11 -21.36
C SER A 787 24.58 6.75 -20.81
N ILE A 788 25.82 6.66 -20.33
CA ILE A 788 26.46 5.40 -19.92
C ILE A 788 26.07 5.00 -18.49
N LEU A 789 26.10 5.92 -17.52
CA LEU A 789 25.95 5.57 -16.11
C LEU A 789 24.52 5.09 -15.78
N PRO A 790 24.36 4.00 -15.00
CA PRO A 790 23.07 3.56 -14.50
C PRO A 790 22.34 4.63 -13.68
N SER A 791 20.99 4.61 -13.72
CA SER A 791 20.17 5.62 -13.03
C SER A 791 20.40 5.66 -11.51
N PHE A 792 20.75 4.55 -10.87
CA PHE A 792 20.99 4.51 -9.43
C PHE A 792 22.26 5.27 -9.02
N ILE A 793 23.29 5.30 -9.86
CA ILE A 793 24.53 6.07 -9.64
C ILE A 793 24.25 7.56 -9.77
N LEU A 794 23.59 7.97 -10.87
CA LEU A 794 23.22 9.37 -11.10
C LEU A 794 22.37 9.92 -9.94
N LYS A 795 21.41 9.13 -9.46
CA LYS A 795 20.60 9.46 -8.29
C LYS A 795 21.41 9.56 -7.01
N ALA A 796 22.43 8.72 -6.81
CA ALA A 796 23.28 8.80 -5.62
C ALA A 796 24.13 10.08 -5.61
N ILE A 797 24.63 10.52 -6.77
CA ILE A 797 25.48 11.71 -6.90
C ILE A 797 24.65 13.00 -6.84
N PHE A 798 23.60 13.10 -7.67
CA PHE A 798 22.89 14.36 -7.91
C PHE A 798 21.58 14.49 -7.12
N ALA A 799 21.05 13.41 -6.54
CA ALA A 799 19.81 13.44 -5.75
C ALA A 799 19.87 12.48 -4.54
N PRO A 800 20.84 12.67 -3.61
CA PRO A 800 21.08 11.74 -2.51
C PRO A 800 19.93 11.69 -1.50
N SER A 801 19.23 12.81 -1.27
CA SER A 801 18.05 12.83 -0.40
C SER A 801 16.92 11.93 -0.94
N LYS A 802 16.38 11.11 -0.05
CA LYS A 802 15.20 10.25 -0.28
C LYS A 802 13.95 10.76 0.46
N ASN A 803 14.05 11.89 1.15
CA ASN A 803 12.95 12.44 1.94
C ASN A 803 11.91 13.11 1.03
N ASN A 804 10.84 12.40 0.70
CA ASN A 804 9.74 12.95 -0.10
C ASN A 804 8.84 13.94 0.67
N LEU A 805 9.04 14.11 1.98
CA LEU A 805 8.35 15.12 2.79
C LEU A 805 9.12 16.45 2.87
N ALA A 806 10.34 16.51 2.33
CA ALA A 806 11.07 17.77 2.20
C ALA A 806 10.33 18.74 1.28
N ILE A 807 10.30 20.02 1.67
CA ILE A 807 9.70 21.09 0.88
C ILE A 807 10.43 21.18 -0.47
N ALA A 808 9.65 21.18 -1.54
CA ALA A 808 10.15 21.25 -2.91
C ALA A 808 9.93 22.65 -3.49
N ALA A 809 8.76 23.24 -3.24
CA ALA A 809 8.41 24.55 -3.77
C ALA A 809 7.62 25.38 -2.75
N ILE A 810 7.79 26.70 -2.82
CA ILE A 810 6.94 27.69 -2.15
C ILE A 810 6.35 28.61 -3.20
N LEU A 811 5.03 28.76 -3.17
CA LEU A 811 4.29 29.63 -4.08
C LEU A 811 3.56 30.69 -3.28
N PHE A 812 3.76 31.95 -3.65
CA PHE A 812 3.11 33.06 -2.95
C PHE A 812 1.73 33.33 -3.56
N SER A 813 0.70 33.19 -2.73
CA SER A 813 -0.66 33.57 -3.07
C SER A 813 -0.94 35.00 -2.61
N SER A 814 -1.71 35.75 -3.41
CA SER A 814 -2.26 37.05 -3.02
C SER A 814 -3.37 36.83 -1.99
N GLY A 815 -3.03 36.91 -0.71
CA GLY A 815 -4.00 36.84 0.38
C GLY A 815 -4.91 38.05 0.40
N SER A 816 -6.15 37.88 0.88
CA SER A 816 -7.12 38.96 1.15
C SER A 816 -6.62 40.01 2.17
N GLU A 817 -5.58 39.67 2.93
CA GLU A 817 -5.02 40.47 4.04
C GLU A 817 -3.85 41.41 3.61
N GLY A 818 -3.46 41.43 2.33
CA GLY A 818 -2.50 42.41 1.78
C GLY A 818 -1.02 41.99 1.78
N THR A 819 -0.58 41.06 2.63
CA THR A 819 0.75 40.43 2.55
C THR A 819 0.67 39.05 1.87
N PRO A 820 1.54 38.75 0.87
CA PRO A 820 1.51 37.47 0.18
C PRO A 820 1.80 36.29 1.12
N LYS A 821 1.00 35.23 1.04
CA LYS A 821 1.15 34.02 1.87
C LYS A 821 1.91 32.95 1.10
N GLY A 822 3.05 32.51 1.63
CA GLY A 822 3.87 31.46 1.02
C GLY A 822 3.28 30.07 1.28
N VAL A 823 2.69 29.44 0.28
CA VAL A 823 2.16 28.06 0.35
C VAL A 823 3.31 27.08 0.21
N MET A 824 3.57 26.26 1.23
CA MET A 824 4.66 25.28 1.20
C MET A 824 4.20 23.92 0.66
N LEU A 825 4.86 23.46 -0.40
CA LEU A 825 4.58 22.21 -1.09
C LEU A 825 5.78 21.28 -1.01
N ASN A 826 5.59 20.08 -0.48
CA ASN A 826 6.63 19.06 -0.47
C ASN A 826 6.64 18.21 -1.74
N ASN A 827 7.70 17.40 -1.90
CA ASN A 827 7.84 16.51 -3.06
C ASN A 827 6.64 15.56 -3.21
N ARG A 828 6.12 15.02 -2.11
CA ARG A 828 4.96 14.12 -2.10
C ARG A 828 3.69 14.82 -2.58
N ASN A 829 3.44 16.07 -2.21
CA ASN A 829 2.26 16.82 -2.63
C ASN A 829 2.22 16.96 -4.16
N ILE A 830 3.32 17.44 -4.74
CA ILE A 830 3.46 17.66 -6.19
C ILE A 830 3.38 16.34 -6.95
N LEU A 831 4.13 15.33 -6.53
CA LEU A 831 4.13 14.02 -7.22
C LEU A 831 2.79 13.29 -7.09
N SER A 832 2.09 13.44 -5.97
CA SER A 832 0.75 12.88 -5.80
C SER A 832 -0.20 13.53 -6.81
N ASN A 833 -0.22 14.87 -6.90
CA ASN A 833 -1.10 15.54 -7.84
C ASN A 833 -0.76 15.24 -9.31
N ILE A 834 0.53 15.12 -9.65
CA ILE A 834 0.95 14.69 -10.99
C ILE A 834 0.42 13.30 -11.33
N ALA A 835 0.55 12.34 -10.41
CA ALA A 835 0.05 10.98 -10.62
C ALA A 835 -1.49 10.97 -10.76
N GLN A 836 -2.19 11.73 -9.92
CA GLN A 836 -3.65 11.89 -9.99
C GLN A 836 -4.11 12.46 -11.33
N ILE A 837 -3.45 13.52 -11.81
CA ILE A 837 -3.77 14.17 -13.09
C ILE A 837 -3.44 13.25 -14.27
N SER A 838 -2.31 12.54 -14.22
CA SER A 838 -1.90 11.60 -15.28
C SER A 838 -2.92 10.46 -15.44
N ASP A 839 -3.44 9.94 -14.32
CA ASP A 839 -4.46 8.87 -14.31
C ASP A 839 -5.77 9.32 -14.95
N VAL A 840 -6.26 10.54 -14.65
CA VAL A 840 -7.54 11.05 -15.21
C VAL A 840 -7.41 11.54 -16.65
N LEU A 841 -6.27 12.14 -17.03
CA LEU A 841 -6.04 12.56 -18.42
C LEU A 841 -5.79 11.37 -19.36
N CYS A 842 -5.53 10.17 -18.81
CA CYS A 842 -5.11 8.97 -19.54
C CYS A 842 -3.97 9.30 -20.51
N THR A 843 -2.87 9.85 -19.98
CA THR A 843 -1.81 10.44 -20.80
C THR A 843 -1.19 9.44 -21.79
N ARG A 844 -1.23 9.80 -23.07
CA ARG A 844 -0.77 8.99 -24.20
C ARG A 844 0.71 9.20 -24.49
N ASN A 845 1.31 8.31 -25.27
CA ASN A 845 2.73 8.41 -25.64
C ASN A 845 2.97 9.54 -26.65
N ASN A 846 1.98 9.82 -27.49
CA ASN A 846 2.00 10.89 -28.48
C ASN A 846 1.45 12.23 -27.95
N ASP A 847 1.07 12.30 -26.66
CA ASP A 847 0.60 13.55 -26.09
C ASP A 847 1.69 14.62 -26.09
N VAL A 848 1.25 15.86 -26.28
CA VAL A 848 2.08 17.06 -26.26
C VAL A 848 1.35 18.13 -25.46
N ILE A 849 1.98 18.63 -24.39
CA ILE A 849 1.38 19.62 -23.48
C ILE A 849 1.90 21.01 -23.81
N LEU A 850 0.99 21.97 -23.95
CA LEU A 850 1.35 23.39 -24.01
C LEU A 850 1.65 23.94 -22.61
N SER A 851 2.87 24.43 -22.43
CA SER A 851 3.34 25.11 -21.24
C SER A 851 3.37 26.62 -21.46
N SER A 852 2.19 27.24 -21.41
CA SER A 852 2.01 28.69 -21.49
C SER A 852 1.59 29.34 -20.16
N LEU A 853 1.22 28.53 -19.16
CA LEU A 853 0.80 29.04 -17.86
C LEU A 853 2.00 29.43 -16.99
N PRO A 854 1.96 30.56 -16.27
CA PRO A 854 3.10 31.02 -15.51
C PRO A 854 3.50 30.07 -14.35
N PRO A 855 4.79 29.66 -14.22
CA PRO A 855 5.23 28.73 -13.18
C PRO A 855 5.20 29.28 -11.74
N PHE A 856 4.97 30.58 -11.53
CA PHE A 856 4.72 31.14 -10.20
C PHE A 856 3.29 30.87 -9.68
N HIS A 857 2.44 30.26 -10.51
CA HIS A 857 1.19 29.66 -10.07
C HIS A 857 1.30 28.14 -10.08
N ALA A 858 0.63 27.48 -9.13
CA ALA A 858 0.66 26.01 -9.00
C ALA A 858 0.18 25.30 -10.28
N PHE A 859 -0.75 25.91 -11.02
CA PHE A 859 -1.24 25.37 -12.30
C PHE A 859 -0.15 25.36 -13.38
N GLY A 860 0.62 26.44 -13.48
CA GLY A 860 1.78 26.49 -14.37
C GLY A 860 2.88 25.51 -13.93
N LEU A 861 3.23 25.52 -12.63
CA LEU A 861 4.33 24.73 -12.08
C LEU A 861 4.06 23.22 -12.12
N THR A 862 2.96 22.77 -11.52
CA THR A 862 2.71 21.32 -11.40
C THR A 862 2.25 20.74 -12.74
N VAL A 863 1.26 21.35 -13.39
CA VAL A 863 0.55 20.71 -14.52
C VAL A 863 1.25 20.94 -15.85
N THR A 864 1.77 22.14 -16.09
CA THR A 864 2.37 22.45 -17.40
C THR A 864 3.90 22.38 -17.43
N THR A 865 4.55 22.50 -16.26
CA THR A 865 6.02 22.37 -16.15
C THR A 865 6.45 20.97 -15.69
N PHE A 866 6.06 20.53 -14.49
CA PHE A 866 6.57 19.27 -13.94
C PHE A 866 5.91 18.03 -14.53
N LEU A 867 4.58 17.97 -14.64
CA LEU A 867 3.87 16.80 -15.16
C LEU A 867 4.43 16.29 -16.50
N PRO A 868 4.59 17.11 -17.56
CA PRO A 868 5.16 16.59 -18.81
C PRO A 868 6.58 16.07 -18.65
N LEU A 869 7.44 16.76 -17.89
CA LEU A 869 8.84 16.37 -17.74
C LEU A 869 9.03 15.10 -16.91
N LEU A 870 8.20 14.90 -15.89
CA LEU A 870 8.26 13.74 -15.01
C LEU A 870 7.55 12.51 -15.60
N GLU A 871 6.49 12.70 -16.37
CA GLU A 871 5.78 11.60 -17.02
C GLU A 871 6.42 11.19 -18.36
N SER A 872 7.38 11.95 -18.90
CA SER A 872 7.97 11.76 -20.23
C SER A 872 7.07 12.19 -21.40
N ILE A 873 6.29 13.25 -21.22
CA ILE A 873 5.46 13.90 -22.24
C ILE A 873 6.22 15.11 -22.80
N LYS A 874 6.13 15.33 -24.12
CA LYS A 874 6.74 16.50 -24.77
C LYS A 874 6.04 17.79 -24.30
N SER A 875 6.82 18.78 -23.86
CA SER A 875 6.33 20.09 -23.45
C SER A 875 6.67 21.16 -24.50
N ILE A 876 5.71 22.03 -24.82
CA ILE A 876 5.91 23.19 -25.72
C ILE A 876 5.82 24.44 -24.88
N THR A 877 6.94 25.12 -24.64
CA THR A 877 6.96 26.32 -23.79
C THR A 877 6.67 27.57 -24.61
N PHE A 878 5.78 28.41 -24.09
CA PHE A 878 5.44 29.69 -24.71
C PHE A 878 5.24 30.76 -23.63
N ALA A 879 6.10 31.79 -23.64
CA ALA A 879 6.22 32.70 -22.50
C ALA A 879 5.04 33.64 -22.26
N ASP A 880 4.35 34.07 -23.34
CA ASP A 880 3.29 35.07 -23.26
C ASP A 880 1.92 34.45 -23.59
N PRO A 881 1.12 34.05 -22.59
CA PRO A 881 -0.18 33.43 -22.86
C PRO A 881 -1.19 34.39 -23.51
N THR A 882 -0.91 35.70 -23.55
CA THR A 882 -1.80 36.69 -24.18
C THR A 882 -1.60 36.81 -25.71
N ASP A 883 -0.49 36.31 -26.25
CA ASP A 883 -0.26 36.26 -27.69
C ASP A 883 -1.02 35.09 -28.33
N ALA A 884 -2.29 35.34 -28.64
CA ALA A 884 -3.18 34.36 -29.24
C ALA A 884 -2.64 33.71 -30.52
N LEU A 885 -2.02 34.50 -31.41
CA LEU A 885 -1.55 34.00 -32.69
C LEU A 885 -0.28 33.16 -32.50
N GLY A 886 0.63 33.60 -31.63
CA GLY A 886 1.80 32.82 -31.25
C GLY A 886 1.44 31.47 -30.64
N ILE A 887 0.47 31.45 -29.72
CA ILE A 887 -0.07 30.23 -29.11
C ILE A 887 -0.68 29.30 -30.18
N ALA A 888 -1.53 29.82 -31.06
CA ALA A 888 -2.14 29.03 -32.13
C ALA A 888 -1.11 28.44 -33.08
N LYS A 889 -0.09 29.22 -33.46
CA LYS A 889 1.05 28.73 -34.27
C LYS A 889 1.83 27.65 -33.53
N ALA A 890 2.06 27.80 -32.23
CA ALA A 890 2.77 26.81 -31.42
C ALA A 890 1.98 25.49 -31.32
N VAL A 891 0.66 25.58 -31.16
CA VAL A 891 -0.25 24.41 -31.12
C VAL A 891 -0.22 23.68 -32.47
N ALA A 892 -0.50 24.39 -33.57
CA ALA A 892 -0.54 23.80 -34.90
C ALA A 892 0.81 23.19 -35.32
N LYS A 893 1.93 23.92 -35.13
CA LYS A 893 3.26 23.47 -35.55
C LYS A 893 3.74 22.22 -34.82
N ASN A 894 3.35 22.05 -33.55
CA ASN A 894 3.88 21.00 -32.70
C ASN A 894 2.86 19.90 -32.39
N ASN A 895 1.66 19.95 -32.99
CA ASN A 895 0.56 19.03 -32.73
C ASN A 895 0.26 18.91 -31.23
N VAL A 896 0.08 20.04 -30.55
CA VAL A 896 -0.27 20.06 -29.12
C VAL A 896 -1.61 19.34 -28.94
N THR A 897 -1.66 18.39 -28.01
CA THR A 897 -2.87 17.61 -27.74
C THR A 897 -3.60 18.07 -26.48
N ILE A 898 -2.88 18.64 -25.51
CA ILE A 898 -3.44 19.07 -24.23
C ILE A 898 -3.10 20.54 -23.99
N MET A 899 -4.14 21.33 -23.71
CA MET A 899 -4.02 22.75 -23.40
C MET A 899 -4.74 23.09 -22.10
N CYS A 900 -4.06 23.81 -21.22
CA CYS A 900 -4.62 24.35 -19.99
C CYS A 900 -4.64 25.88 -20.07
N GLY A 901 -5.73 26.51 -19.63
CA GLY A 901 -5.92 27.95 -19.70
C GLY A 901 -6.83 28.48 -18.60
N THR A 902 -6.90 29.80 -18.47
CA THR A 902 -7.96 30.47 -17.70
C THR A 902 -9.12 30.84 -18.64
N SER A 903 -10.30 31.13 -18.10
CA SER A 903 -11.42 31.64 -18.92
C SER A 903 -11.02 32.88 -19.72
N THR A 904 -10.19 33.74 -19.14
CA THR A 904 -9.68 34.97 -19.75
C THR A 904 -8.81 34.66 -20.97
N PHE A 905 -7.83 33.76 -20.84
CA PHE A 905 -6.95 33.41 -21.96
C PHE A 905 -7.71 32.71 -23.08
N LEU A 906 -8.58 31.75 -22.76
CA LEU A 906 -9.40 31.07 -23.76
C LEU A 906 -10.35 32.04 -24.49
N GLY A 907 -10.88 33.04 -23.78
CA GLY A 907 -11.67 34.11 -24.37
C GLY A 907 -10.90 34.99 -25.36
N ILE A 908 -9.62 35.30 -25.07
CA ILE A 908 -8.74 36.02 -26.01
C ILE A 908 -8.61 35.23 -27.32
N TYR A 909 -8.42 33.90 -27.24
CA TYR A 909 -8.28 33.05 -28.42
C TYR A 909 -9.59 32.93 -29.22
N ALA A 910 -10.71 32.78 -28.52
CA ALA A 910 -12.04 32.73 -29.15
C ALA A 910 -12.34 34.00 -29.94
N ARG A 911 -12.08 35.19 -29.37
CA ARG A 911 -12.36 36.49 -30.01
C ARG A 911 -11.37 36.89 -31.12
N ASN A 912 -10.18 36.29 -31.18
CA ASN A 912 -9.16 36.72 -32.14
C ASN A 912 -9.48 36.26 -33.58
N LYS A 913 -9.81 37.20 -34.46
CA LYS A 913 -10.21 36.94 -35.87
C LYS A 913 -9.12 36.27 -36.73
N LYS A 914 -7.84 36.32 -36.33
CA LYS A 914 -6.73 35.71 -37.09
C LYS A 914 -6.58 34.20 -36.86
N LEU A 915 -7.31 33.64 -35.88
CA LEU A 915 -7.25 32.23 -35.54
C LEU A 915 -8.34 31.47 -36.30
N ASP A 916 -7.92 30.43 -37.02
CA ASP A 916 -8.80 29.48 -37.70
C ASP A 916 -8.99 28.21 -36.85
N ALA A 917 -10.10 27.49 -37.08
CA ALA A 917 -10.41 26.22 -36.42
C ALA A 917 -9.27 25.20 -36.54
N ILE A 918 -8.63 25.13 -37.72
CA ILE A 918 -7.57 24.15 -38.02
C ILE A 918 -6.34 24.32 -37.14
N MET A 919 -6.08 25.53 -36.62
CA MET A 919 -4.92 25.80 -35.77
C MET A 919 -4.99 25.08 -34.42
N PHE A 920 -6.19 24.68 -33.99
CA PHE A 920 -6.44 23.98 -32.73
C PHE A 920 -6.99 22.55 -32.94
N GLU A 921 -6.96 22.04 -34.17
CA GLU A 921 -7.51 20.72 -34.51
C GLU A 921 -6.88 19.57 -33.71
N SER A 922 -5.56 19.64 -33.48
CA SER A 922 -4.80 18.63 -32.72
C SER A 922 -5.17 18.52 -31.24
N LEU A 923 -5.84 19.53 -30.67
CA LEU A 923 -6.25 19.51 -29.27
C LEU A 923 -7.30 18.43 -29.03
N ARG A 924 -6.98 17.47 -28.14
CA ARG A 924 -7.93 16.47 -27.65
C ARG A 924 -8.59 16.88 -26.34
N VAL A 925 -7.91 17.67 -25.51
CA VAL A 925 -8.37 18.09 -24.19
C VAL A 925 -7.99 19.56 -23.96
N VAL A 926 -8.99 20.37 -23.64
CA VAL A 926 -8.82 21.77 -23.23
C VAL A 926 -9.43 21.92 -21.83
N VAL A 927 -8.60 22.29 -20.85
CA VAL A 927 -9.04 22.47 -19.45
C VAL A 927 -8.96 23.94 -19.06
N SER A 928 -10.04 24.45 -18.49
CA SER A 928 -10.08 25.76 -17.83
C SER A 928 -10.01 25.62 -16.32
N GLY A 929 -9.26 26.51 -15.66
CA GLY A 929 -9.17 26.56 -14.21
C GLY A 929 -8.63 27.91 -13.71
N ALA A 930 -8.47 28.03 -12.38
CA ALA A 930 -8.06 29.24 -11.65
C ALA A 930 -9.05 30.42 -11.65
N GLU A 931 -10.15 30.32 -12.38
CA GLU A 931 -11.33 31.20 -12.33
C GLU A 931 -12.54 30.48 -12.91
N LYS A 932 -13.75 30.98 -12.60
CA LYS A 932 -15.01 30.47 -13.16
C LYS A 932 -14.99 30.62 -14.69
N LEU A 933 -15.35 29.57 -15.42
CA LEU A 933 -15.48 29.64 -16.88
C LEU A 933 -16.76 30.39 -17.24
N LYS A 934 -16.61 31.48 -18.00
CA LYS A 934 -17.75 32.24 -18.52
C LYS A 934 -18.49 31.44 -19.60
N SER A 935 -19.81 31.40 -19.55
CA SER A 935 -20.69 30.79 -20.54
C SER A 935 -20.36 31.25 -21.96
N GLU A 936 -20.17 32.56 -22.14
CA GLU A 936 -19.90 33.15 -23.47
C GLU A 936 -18.55 32.67 -24.02
N VAL A 937 -17.55 32.51 -23.15
CA VAL A 937 -16.23 31.99 -23.55
C VAL A 937 -16.34 30.53 -23.96
N ARG A 938 -17.07 29.72 -23.18
CA ARG A 938 -17.31 28.30 -23.50
C ARG A 938 -17.96 28.16 -24.87
N SER A 939 -19.09 28.83 -25.08
CA SER A 939 -19.85 28.74 -26.33
C SER A 939 -19.07 29.31 -27.51
N ALA A 940 -18.39 30.46 -27.36
CA ALA A 940 -17.61 31.05 -28.44
C ALA A 940 -16.42 30.17 -28.86
N PHE A 941 -15.72 29.57 -27.89
CA PHE A 941 -14.59 28.68 -28.18
C PHE A 941 -15.06 27.40 -28.87
N GLU A 942 -16.15 26.78 -28.37
CA GLU A 942 -16.72 25.57 -28.96
C GLU A 942 -17.28 25.82 -30.36
N MET A 943 -18.01 26.91 -30.58
CA MET A 943 -18.55 27.25 -31.90
C MET A 943 -17.45 27.44 -32.94
N LYS A 944 -16.37 28.14 -32.57
CA LYS A 944 -15.26 28.48 -33.47
C LYS A 944 -14.30 27.31 -33.72
N PHE A 945 -13.88 26.62 -32.67
CA PHE A 945 -12.82 25.60 -32.75
C PHE A 945 -13.34 24.16 -32.72
N LYS A 946 -14.65 23.94 -32.48
CA LYS A 946 -15.27 22.62 -32.30
C LYS A 946 -14.61 21.80 -31.19
N LYS A 947 -14.15 22.49 -30.14
CA LYS A 947 -13.53 21.90 -28.95
C LYS A 947 -14.28 22.34 -27.71
N SER A 948 -14.74 21.39 -26.92
CA SER A 948 -15.33 21.66 -25.61
C SER A 948 -14.24 22.03 -24.59
N ILE A 949 -14.56 22.96 -23.69
CA ILE A 949 -13.69 23.36 -22.57
C ILE A 949 -14.18 22.64 -21.32
N PHE A 950 -13.31 21.90 -20.65
CA PHE A 950 -13.61 21.22 -19.39
C PHE A 950 -13.17 22.07 -18.20
N GLU A 951 -14.05 22.28 -17.23
CA GLU A 951 -13.70 23.00 -16.00
C GLU A 951 -13.03 22.10 -14.97
N GLY A 952 -11.99 22.62 -14.32
CA GLY A 952 -11.36 22.03 -13.16
C GLY A 952 -11.22 23.03 -12.02
N TYR A 953 -11.26 22.50 -10.80
CA TYR A 953 -11.20 23.29 -9.58
C TYR A 953 -10.07 22.83 -8.66
N GLY A 954 -9.58 23.80 -7.89
CA GLY A 954 -8.63 23.62 -6.82
C GLY A 954 -7.88 24.91 -6.51
N ALA A 955 -6.93 24.82 -5.60
CA ALA A 955 -6.17 25.94 -5.07
C ALA A 955 -4.68 25.62 -5.04
N THR A 956 -3.83 26.61 -4.77
CA THR A 956 -2.39 26.37 -4.58
C THR A 956 -2.15 25.36 -3.45
N GLU A 957 -3.00 25.42 -2.43
CA GLU A 957 -3.04 24.56 -1.26
C GLU A 957 -3.41 23.10 -1.57
N THR A 958 -3.93 22.80 -2.77
CA THR A 958 -4.24 21.44 -3.27
C THR A 958 -3.34 20.99 -4.44
N THR A 959 -2.36 21.81 -4.81
CA THR A 959 -1.18 21.53 -5.66
C THR A 959 -1.30 21.23 -7.19
N PRO A 960 -2.21 21.80 -8.01
CA PRO A 960 -3.39 22.58 -7.67
C PRO A 960 -4.71 21.81 -7.82
N VAL A 961 -4.76 20.69 -8.54
CA VAL A 961 -6.04 20.17 -9.05
C VAL A 961 -6.70 19.30 -7.98
N ALA A 962 -7.95 19.60 -7.65
CA ALA A 962 -8.76 18.80 -6.71
C ALA A 962 -9.88 18.04 -7.42
N SER A 963 -10.53 18.67 -8.40
CA SER A 963 -11.57 18.07 -9.24
C SER A 963 -11.46 18.54 -10.69
N VAL A 964 -11.97 17.74 -11.63
CA VAL A 964 -11.95 18.11 -13.05
C VAL A 964 -13.03 17.38 -13.84
N ASN A 965 -13.66 18.09 -14.78
CA ASN A 965 -14.52 17.49 -15.80
C ASN A 965 -13.67 16.82 -16.89
N LEU A 966 -14.17 15.73 -17.47
CA LEU A 966 -13.49 15.01 -18.54
C LEU A 966 -14.45 14.75 -19.72
N PRO A 967 -13.91 14.43 -20.91
CA PRO A 967 -14.72 13.99 -22.04
C PRO A 967 -15.56 12.76 -21.68
N ASN A 968 -16.83 12.73 -22.10
CA ASN A 968 -17.67 11.54 -21.93
C ASN A 968 -17.16 10.37 -22.80
N ARG A 969 -17.43 9.12 -22.37
CA ARG A 969 -17.10 7.92 -23.15
C ARG A 969 -18.33 7.06 -23.35
N PHE A 970 -18.48 6.49 -24.53
CA PHE A 970 -19.54 5.53 -24.84
C PHE A 970 -19.00 4.11 -24.75
N ASP A 971 -19.71 3.24 -24.04
CA ASP A 971 -19.42 1.81 -23.94
C ASP A 971 -20.37 1.03 -24.86
N ALA A 972 -19.87 0.59 -26.00
CA ALA A 972 -20.68 -0.14 -26.99
C ALA A 972 -21.09 -1.55 -26.54
N ASP A 973 -20.38 -2.15 -25.56
CA ASP A 973 -20.73 -3.49 -25.07
C ASP A 973 -21.97 -3.47 -24.18
N TYR A 974 -22.14 -2.37 -23.43
CA TYR A 974 -23.23 -2.19 -22.46
C TYR A 974 -24.23 -1.10 -22.87
N TRP A 975 -24.01 -0.43 -23.99
CA TRP A 975 -24.84 0.65 -24.54
C TRP A 975 -25.09 1.81 -23.56
N ILE A 976 -24.04 2.22 -22.84
CA ILE A 976 -24.11 3.25 -21.80
C ILE A 976 -23.07 4.35 -22.03
N VAL A 977 -23.47 5.58 -21.70
CA VAL A 977 -22.58 6.74 -21.71
C VAL A 977 -22.01 6.94 -20.31
N HIS A 978 -20.70 6.80 -20.17
CA HIS A 978 -19.97 7.19 -18.97
C HIS A 978 -19.82 8.71 -18.97
N ARG A 979 -20.67 9.37 -18.18
CA ARG A 979 -20.63 10.81 -17.96
C ARG A 979 -19.48 11.14 -17.02
N ALA A 980 -18.52 11.91 -17.52
CA ALA A 980 -17.40 12.44 -16.74
C ALA A 980 -17.38 13.98 -16.75
N SER A 981 -18.42 14.59 -17.32
CA SER A 981 -18.67 16.02 -17.21
C SER A 981 -20.15 16.32 -17.00
N LYS A 982 -20.43 17.35 -16.21
CA LYS A 982 -21.75 17.98 -16.07
C LYS A 982 -21.61 19.49 -16.19
N GLU A 983 -22.55 20.12 -16.87
CA GLU A 983 -22.60 21.58 -17.00
C GLU A 983 -22.78 22.23 -15.62
N GLY A 984 -22.12 23.38 -15.38
CA GLY A 984 -22.09 24.05 -14.09
C GLY A 984 -21.20 23.40 -13.02
N SER A 985 -20.86 22.11 -13.16
CA SER A 985 -19.95 21.44 -12.23
C SER A 985 -18.48 21.76 -12.53
N VAL A 986 -17.63 21.64 -11.52
CA VAL A 986 -16.16 21.63 -11.64
C VAL A 986 -15.59 20.21 -11.65
N GLY A 987 -16.43 19.24 -12.00
CA GLY A 987 -16.09 17.84 -12.16
C GLY A 987 -16.05 17.02 -10.87
N MET A 988 -15.61 15.77 -11.01
CA MET A 988 -15.46 14.85 -9.89
C MET A 988 -14.08 15.00 -9.23
N PRO A 989 -13.94 14.68 -7.93
CA PRO A 989 -12.65 14.61 -7.25
C PRO A 989 -11.65 13.71 -7.99
N LEU A 990 -10.36 14.09 -7.96
CA LEU A 990 -9.30 13.24 -8.49
C LEU A 990 -9.15 11.96 -7.65
N PRO A 991 -8.68 10.83 -8.23
CA PRO A 991 -8.37 9.62 -7.46
C PRO A 991 -7.48 9.90 -6.24
N GLY A 992 -7.83 9.43 -5.04
CA GLY A 992 -7.06 9.72 -3.82
C GLY A 992 -7.29 11.12 -3.22
N THR A 993 -8.23 11.89 -3.79
CA THR A 993 -8.77 13.14 -3.22
C THR A 993 -10.13 12.85 -2.62
N ALA A 994 -10.32 13.31 -1.38
CA ALA A 994 -11.61 13.31 -0.71
C ALA A 994 -12.18 14.72 -0.72
N VAL A 995 -13.48 14.85 -0.95
CA VAL A 995 -14.21 16.11 -0.84
C VAL A 995 -15.37 15.90 0.14
N ARG A 996 -15.53 16.82 1.08
CA ARG A 996 -16.62 16.80 2.06
C ARG A 996 -17.26 18.17 2.11
N ILE A 997 -18.59 18.20 2.09
CA ILE A 997 -19.37 19.42 2.26
C ILE A 997 -19.81 19.46 3.71
N VAL A 998 -19.48 20.53 4.43
CA VAL A 998 -19.74 20.63 5.87
C VAL A 998 -20.42 21.92 6.25
N ASN A 999 -21.10 21.92 7.40
CA ASN A 999 -21.50 23.16 8.05
C ASN A 999 -20.24 23.96 8.43
N PRO A 1000 -20.14 25.26 8.06
CA PRO A 1000 -18.93 26.05 8.31
C PRO A 1000 -18.61 26.25 9.80
N ASN A 1001 -19.60 26.12 10.69
CA ASN A 1001 -19.44 26.33 12.14
C ASN A 1001 -19.21 25.02 12.89
N THR A 1002 -20.01 23.98 12.60
CA THR A 1002 -19.94 22.70 13.34
C THR A 1002 -18.97 21.69 12.71
N TYR A 1003 -18.59 21.89 11.44
CA TYR A 1003 -17.83 20.93 10.63
C TYR A 1003 -18.52 19.56 10.43
N GLU A 1004 -19.80 19.46 10.74
CA GLU A 1004 -20.62 18.28 10.45
C GLU A 1004 -20.89 18.18 8.95
N THR A 1005 -20.81 16.96 8.42
CA THR A 1005 -21.08 16.67 7.01
C THR A 1005 -22.55 16.96 6.67
N LEU A 1006 -22.77 17.74 5.61
CA LEU A 1006 -24.10 18.02 5.08
C LEU A 1006 -24.55 16.93 4.10
N LYS A 1007 -25.85 16.87 3.81
CA LYS A 1007 -26.39 15.90 2.85
C LYS A 1007 -26.00 16.28 1.42
N THR A 1008 -26.07 15.31 0.52
CA THR A 1008 -25.96 15.52 -0.92
C THR A 1008 -26.92 16.63 -1.38
N ASN A 1009 -26.48 17.49 -2.29
CA ASN A 1009 -27.17 18.68 -2.79
C ASN A 1009 -27.39 19.83 -1.77
N GLU A 1010 -26.93 19.71 -0.52
CA GLU A 1010 -26.95 20.85 0.42
C GLU A 1010 -25.68 21.69 0.28
N ASP A 1011 -25.85 23.01 0.18
CA ASP A 1011 -24.71 23.92 0.08
C ASP A 1011 -24.02 24.13 1.43
N GLY A 1012 -22.74 23.82 1.48
CA GLY A 1012 -21.90 24.02 2.67
C GLY A 1012 -20.49 24.44 2.32
N LEU A 1013 -19.64 24.47 3.34
CA LEU A 1013 -18.21 24.69 3.17
C LEU A 1013 -17.55 23.48 2.51
N ILE A 1014 -16.77 23.74 1.47
CA ILE A 1014 -16.01 22.69 0.77
C ILE A 1014 -14.71 22.41 1.54
N LEU A 1015 -14.54 21.16 1.96
CA LEU A 1015 -13.28 20.65 2.49
C LEU A 1015 -12.63 19.72 1.48
N ILE A 1016 -11.32 19.88 1.27
CA ILE A 1016 -10.53 19.01 0.38
C ILE A 1016 -9.47 18.27 1.18
N GLY A 1017 -9.55 16.93 1.17
CA GLY A 1017 -8.58 16.03 1.78
C GLY A 1017 -7.78 15.30 0.71
N GLY A 1018 -6.51 15.02 0.97
CA GLY A 1018 -5.68 14.29 0.01
C GLY A 1018 -4.19 14.41 0.26
N HIS A 1019 -3.40 13.57 -0.42
CA HIS A 1019 -1.93 13.63 -0.33
C HIS A 1019 -1.35 14.85 -1.04
N GLN A 1020 -2.12 15.51 -1.90
CA GLN A 1020 -1.81 16.76 -2.58
C GLN A 1020 -2.03 18.01 -1.72
N VAL A 1021 -2.67 17.89 -0.56
CA VAL A 1021 -2.88 19.03 0.36
C VAL A 1021 -1.54 19.52 0.92
N MET A 1022 -1.34 20.84 0.88
CA MET A 1022 -0.10 21.52 1.27
C MET A 1022 0.43 21.13 2.66
N VAL A 1023 1.70 21.46 2.91
CA VAL A 1023 2.26 21.37 4.26
C VAL A 1023 1.64 22.45 5.16
N GLY A 1024 1.55 23.69 4.66
CA GLY A 1024 0.95 24.83 5.34
C GLY A 1024 1.58 26.14 4.85
N TYR A 1025 1.32 27.24 5.56
CA TYR A 1025 1.85 28.55 5.22
C TYR A 1025 3.22 28.80 5.86
N LEU A 1026 4.16 29.32 5.06
CA LEU A 1026 5.52 29.66 5.45
C LEU A 1026 5.51 30.62 6.65
N ASN A 1027 6.20 30.23 7.73
CA ASN A 1027 6.33 31.02 8.96
C ASN A 1027 4.99 31.45 9.59
N ASN A 1028 3.88 30.79 9.27
CA ASN A 1028 2.55 31.16 9.78
C ASN A 1028 1.76 29.93 10.23
N LYS A 1029 2.06 29.47 11.44
CA LYS A 1029 1.40 28.31 12.05
C LYS A 1029 -0.08 28.60 12.35
N GLU A 1030 -0.39 29.76 12.92
CA GLU A 1030 -1.76 30.14 13.28
C GLU A 1030 -2.70 30.06 12.08
N LYS A 1031 -2.34 30.69 10.95
CA LYS A 1031 -3.13 30.62 9.72
C LYS A 1031 -3.19 29.20 9.13
N THR A 1032 -2.15 28.40 9.34
CA THR A 1032 -2.15 27.00 8.91
C THR A 1032 -3.17 26.19 9.71
N ASP A 1033 -3.19 26.34 11.03
CA ASP A 1033 -4.10 25.63 11.92
C ASP A 1033 -5.56 26.13 11.77
N GLU A 1034 -5.78 27.36 11.28
CA GLU A 1034 -7.10 27.86 10.87
C GLU A 1034 -7.67 27.10 9.67
N VAL A 1035 -6.86 26.88 8.62
CA VAL A 1035 -7.35 26.34 7.34
C VAL A 1035 -7.12 24.84 7.18
N ILE A 1036 -6.19 24.24 7.92
CA ILE A 1036 -5.94 22.80 7.90
C ILE A 1036 -6.55 22.17 9.14
N LYS A 1037 -7.56 21.32 8.94
CA LYS A 1037 -8.22 20.55 10.01
C LYS A 1037 -7.88 19.07 9.87
N GLU A 1038 -7.67 18.38 10.99
CA GLU A 1038 -7.51 16.93 11.00
C GLU A 1038 -8.80 16.29 11.49
N ILE A 1039 -9.48 15.55 10.60
CA ILE A 1039 -10.77 14.90 10.87
C ILE A 1039 -10.68 13.47 10.34
N ASP A 1040 -11.02 12.48 11.15
CA ASP A 1040 -10.94 11.04 10.82
C ASP A 1040 -9.55 10.57 10.35
N GLY A 1041 -8.49 11.21 10.83
CA GLY A 1041 -7.10 10.93 10.41
C GLY A 1041 -6.75 11.40 8.99
N ILE A 1042 -7.57 12.27 8.40
CA ILE A 1042 -7.33 12.94 7.12
C ILE A 1042 -7.07 14.43 7.39
N ARG A 1043 -6.07 15.00 6.71
CA ARG A 1043 -5.83 16.45 6.70
C ARG A 1043 -6.71 17.09 5.64
N TRP A 1044 -7.65 17.91 6.07
CA TRP A 1044 -8.60 18.64 5.25
C TRP A 1044 -8.20 20.11 5.14
N TYR A 1045 -8.16 20.61 3.91
CA TYR A 1045 -8.04 22.03 3.63
C TYR A 1045 -9.44 22.65 3.52
N ASN A 1046 -9.69 23.63 4.39
CA ASN A 1046 -10.81 24.53 4.32
C ASN A 1046 -10.58 25.54 3.20
N THR A 1047 -11.35 25.43 2.11
CA THR A 1047 -11.16 26.25 0.92
C THR A 1047 -11.68 27.69 1.09
N GLY A 1048 -12.59 27.90 2.04
CA GLY A 1048 -13.39 29.11 2.16
C GLY A 1048 -14.45 29.26 1.05
N ASP A 1049 -14.63 28.23 0.21
CA ASP A 1049 -15.62 28.20 -0.87
C ASP A 1049 -16.88 27.43 -0.45
N LYS A 1050 -18.04 27.92 -0.88
CA LYS A 1050 -19.35 27.30 -0.65
C LYS A 1050 -19.77 26.50 -1.88
N GLY A 1051 -20.28 25.30 -1.67
CA GLY A 1051 -20.78 24.45 -2.74
C GLY A 1051 -21.42 23.16 -2.23
N HIS A 1052 -21.79 22.28 -3.16
CA HIS A 1052 -22.39 20.99 -2.87
C HIS A 1052 -21.86 19.90 -3.80
N LEU A 1053 -22.03 18.64 -3.38
CA LEU A 1053 -21.86 17.46 -4.23
C LEU A 1053 -23.23 16.99 -4.69
N ASP A 1054 -23.38 16.63 -5.96
CA ASP A 1054 -24.58 15.94 -6.44
C ASP A 1054 -24.56 14.43 -6.14
N GLU A 1055 -25.65 13.73 -6.46
CA GLU A 1055 -25.79 12.27 -6.25
C GLU A 1055 -24.71 11.44 -6.96
N ASP A 1056 -24.14 11.99 -8.04
CA ASP A 1056 -23.07 11.36 -8.80
C ASP A 1056 -21.67 11.73 -8.29
N GLY A 1057 -21.57 12.63 -7.31
CA GLY A 1057 -20.31 13.10 -6.73
C GLY A 1057 -19.63 14.21 -7.55
N PHE A 1058 -20.34 14.87 -8.47
CA PHE A 1058 -19.83 16.08 -9.11
C PHE A 1058 -19.90 17.26 -8.16
N LEU A 1059 -18.83 18.05 -8.12
CA LEU A 1059 -18.73 19.24 -7.28
C LEU A 1059 -19.27 20.46 -8.01
N TYR A 1060 -20.12 21.23 -7.35
CA TYR A 1060 -20.60 22.54 -7.81
C TYR A 1060 -20.11 23.62 -6.85
N ILE A 1061 -19.59 24.71 -7.41
CA ILE A 1061 -19.16 25.87 -6.64
C ILE A 1061 -20.23 26.95 -6.75
N VAL A 1062 -20.78 27.37 -5.61
CA VAL A 1062 -21.79 28.44 -5.55
C VAL A 1062 -21.10 29.80 -5.55
N ASP A 1063 -20.29 30.08 -4.52
CA ASP A 1063 -19.46 31.28 -4.42
C ASP A 1063 -18.46 31.10 -3.26
N ARG A 1064 -17.63 32.11 -3.00
CA ARG A 1064 -16.73 32.15 -1.84
C ARG A 1064 -17.42 32.79 -0.64
N TYR A 1065 -17.22 32.29 0.57
CA TYR A 1065 -17.83 32.88 1.78
C TYR A 1065 -17.48 34.38 1.97
N SER A 1066 -16.31 34.82 1.51
CA SER A 1066 -15.92 36.24 1.54
C SER A 1066 -16.60 37.12 0.47
N ARG A 1067 -17.36 36.53 -0.46
CA ARG A 1067 -18.14 37.22 -1.50
C ARG A 1067 -19.64 37.15 -1.24
N PHE A 1068 -20.07 36.85 -0.01
CA PHE A 1068 -21.46 37.01 0.40
C PHE A 1068 -21.64 38.30 1.17
N ALA A 1069 -22.68 39.07 0.84
CA ALA A 1069 -23.21 40.12 1.70
C ALA A 1069 -24.26 39.53 2.65
N LYS A 1070 -24.15 39.83 3.94
CA LYS A 1070 -25.10 39.40 4.98
C LYS A 1070 -26.13 40.49 5.23
N ILE A 1071 -27.25 40.42 4.52
CA ILE A 1071 -28.29 41.46 4.53
C ILE A 1071 -29.52 40.93 5.24
N GLY A 1072 -29.86 41.47 6.41
CA GLY A 1072 -31.08 41.10 7.13
C GLY A 1072 -31.17 39.63 7.55
N GLY A 1073 -30.02 38.97 7.75
CA GLY A 1073 -29.94 37.54 8.08
C GLY A 1073 -29.83 36.60 6.87
N GLU A 1074 -30.01 37.09 5.65
CA GLU A 1074 -29.79 36.33 4.41
C GLU A 1074 -28.36 36.52 3.88
N MET A 1075 -27.79 35.48 3.27
CA MET A 1075 -26.49 35.55 2.60
C MET A 1075 -26.69 35.68 1.09
N ILE A 1076 -26.37 36.85 0.55
CA ILE A 1076 -26.49 37.18 -0.87
C ILE A 1076 -25.13 37.05 -1.55
N SER A 1077 -25.02 36.15 -2.52
CA SER A 1077 -23.82 36.00 -3.35
C SER A 1077 -23.65 37.24 -4.23
N LEU A 1078 -22.55 37.96 -4.03
CA LEU A 1078 -22.18 39.12 -4.84
C LEU A 1078 -21.83 38.71 -6.28
N GLY A 1079 -21.23 37.53 -6.47
CA GLY A 1079 -20.95 37.01 -7.82
C GLY A 1079 -22.22 36.64 -8.61
N ALA A 1080 -23.17 35.95 -7.97
CA ALA A 1080 -24.45 35.64 -8.60
C ALA A 1080 -25.25 36.91 -8.92
N LEU A 1081 -25.17 37.91 -8.03
CA LEU A 1081 -25.75 39.22 -8.27
C LEU A 1081 -25.12 39.91 -9.49
N GLU A 1082 -23.80 39.86 -9.63
CA GLU A 1082 -23.09 40.41 -10.80
C GLU A 1082 -23.52 39.72 -12.10
N GLU A 1083 -23.71 38.40 -12.09
CA GLU A 1083 -24.20 37.63 -13.25
C GLU A 1083 -25.64 37.99 -13.62
N GLU A 1084 -26.49 38.22 -12.62
CA GLU A 1084 -27.87 38.64 -12.86
C GLU A 1084 -27.92 40.07 -13.42
N ILE A 1085 -27.14 40.99 -12.85
CA ILE A 1085 -27.00 42.38 -13.34
C ILE A 1085 -26.50 42.39 -14.79
N ALA A 1086 -25.52 41.54 -15.12
CA ALA A 1086 -24.94 41.45 -16.47
C ALA A 1086 -25.97 41.18 -17.58
N LYS A 1087 -27.15 40.63 -17.27
CA LYS A 1087 -28.23 40.38 -18.24
C LYS A 1087 -28.96 41.66 -18.67
N PHE A 1088 -28.91 42.71 -17.85
CA PHE A 1088 -29.69 43.94 -18.06
C PHE A 1088 -28.85 45.12 -18.57
N ILE A 1089 -27.53 44.95 -18.69
CA ILE A 1089 -26.60 46.03 -19.04
C ILE A 1089 -25.61 45.59 -20.13
N ASP A 1090 -25.22 46.50 -21.02
CA ASP A 1090 -24.22 46.21 -22.04
C ASP A 1090 -22.81 46.18 -21.43
N THR A 1091 -22.37 44.97 -21.11
CA THR A 1091 -21.05 44.72 -20.51
C THR A 1091 -19.85 45.03 -21.41
N ASN A 1092 -20.08 45.36 -22.70
CA ASN A 1092 -19.02 45.86 -23.58
C ASN A 1092 -18.73 47.36 -23.36
N ILE A 1093 -19.72 48.11 -22.87
CA ILE A 1093 -19.66 49.56 -22.65
C ILE A 1093 -19.46 49.87 -21.17
N VAL A 1094 -20.01 49.03 -20.28
CA VAL A 1094 -20.06 49.28 -18.84
C VAL A 1094 -19.31 48.18 -18.09
N LYS A 1095 -18.34 48.56 -17.25
CA LYS A 1095 -17.74 47.64 -16.27
C LYS A 1095 -18.32 47.91 -14.89
N PHE A 1096 -18.50 46.86 -14.11
CA PHE A 1096 -19.08 46.98 -12.79
C PHE A 1096 -18.55 45.90 -11.84
N CYS A 1097 -18.59 46.17 -10.54
CA CYS A 1097 -18.37 45.17 -9.51
C CYS A 1097 -19.19 45.49 -8.26
N THR A 1098 -19.54 44.45 -7.51
CA THR A 1098 -20.31 44.57 -6.28
C THR A 1098 -19.43 44.33 -5.05
N VAL A 1099 -19.65 45.13 -4.02
CA VAL A 1099 -18.98 45.00 -2.71
C VAL A 1099 -19.99 45.10 -1.58
N ALA A 1100 -19.74 44.38 -0.49
CA ALA A 1100 -20.50 44.49 0.74
C ALA A 1100 -19.94 45.62 1.61
N LEU A 1101 -20.80 46.57 1.99
CA LEU A 1101 -20.54 47.63 2.97
C LEU A 1101 -21.34 47.36 4.24
N GLU A 1102 -20.88 47.90 5.37
CA GLU A 1102 -21.62 47.84 6.63
C GLU A 1102 -22.89 48.71 6.55
N ASP A 1103 -23.97 48.25 7.17
CA ASP A 1103 -25.25 48.97 7.27
C ASP A 1103 -25.84 48.77 8.68
N GLU A 1104 -26.12 49.87 9.39
CA GLU A 1104 -26.58 49.83 10.79
C GLU A 1104 -27.91 49.10 10.98
N LYS A 1105 -28.77 49.03 9.95
CA LYS A 1105 -30.11 48.41 10.04
C LYS A 1105 -30.14 46.97 9.54
N LYS A 1106 -29.37 46.66 8.50
CA LYS A 1106 -29.39 45.36 7.80
C LYS A 1106 -28.15 44.51 8.07
N GLY A 1107 -27.17 45.01 8.83
CA GLY A 1107 -25.86 44.39 9.04
C GLY A 1107 -24.91 44.76 7.90
N GLU A 1108 -25.22 44.32 6.68
CA GLU A 1108 -24.52 44.73 5.47
C GLU A 1108 -25.49 45.21 4.39
N GLN A 1109 -24.97 45.96 3.41
CA GLN A 1109 -25.66 46.38 2.19
C GLN A 1109 -24.76 46.18 0.96
N VAL A 1110 -25.36 45.99 -0.21
CA VAL A 1110 -24.61 45.91 -1.47
C VAL A 1110 -24.41 47.30 -2.07
N ALA A 1111 -23.15 47.63 -2.37
CA ALA A 1111 -22.78 48.75 -3.24
C ALA A 1111 -22.29 48.23 -4.60
N LEU A 1112 -22.84 48.79 -5.67
CA LEU A 1112 -22.45 48.52 -7.06
C LEU A 1112 -21.55 49.66 -7.56
N LEU A 1113 -20.29 49.38 -7.83
CA LEU A 1113 -19.37 50.30 -8.50
C LEU A 1113 -19.54 50.16 -10.01
N ILE A 1114 -19.66 51.28 -10.72
CA ILE A 1114 -19.91 51.33 -12.17
C ILE A 1114 -18.87 52.23 -12.83
N GLU A 1115 -18.08 51.67 -13.73
CA GLU A 1115 -17.15 52.36 -14.63
C GLU A 1115 -17.83 52.48 -16.01
N CYS A 1116 -18.30 53.69 -16.32
CA CYS A 1116 -18.93 54.05 -17.59
C CYS A 1116 -18.83 55.57 -17.84
N ASP A 1117 -19.08 56.00 -19.08
CA ASP A 1117 -19.23 57.42 -19.38
C ASP A 1117 -20.49 57.99 -18.68
N GLU A 1118 -20.48 59.30 -18.47
CA GLU A 1118 -21.48 60.01 -17.67
C GLU A 1118 -22.91 59.85 -18.22
N GLU A 1119 -23.04 59.87 -19.54
CA GLU A 1119 -24.31 59.73 -20.25
C GLU A 1119 -24.97 58.35 -20.04
N PHE A 1120 -24.20 57.30 -19.73
CA PHE A 1120 -24.72 55.95 -19.53
C PHE A 1120 -25.09 55.63 -18.08
N PHE A 1121 -24.59 56.38 -17.10
CA PHE A 1121 -24.70 56.00 -15.68
C PHE A 1121 -26.15 55.94 -15.18
N GLU A 1122 -26.96 56.95 -15.50
CA GLU A 1122 -28.37 56.99 -15.08
C GLU A 1122 -29.19 55.87 -15.73
N GLY A 1123 -29.00 55.66 -17.04
CA GLY A 1123 -29.69 54.60 -17.78
C GLY A 1123 -29.35 53.19 -17.26
N VAL A 1124 -28.09 52.95 -16.89
CA VAL A 1124 -27.68 51.69 -16.24
C VAL A 1124 -28.34 51.51 -14.88
N CYS A 1125 -28.36 52.56 -14.05
CA CYS A 1125 -29.00 52.51 -12.74
C CYS A 1125 -30.51 52.26 -12.86
N GLU A 1126 -31.17 52.89 -13.81
CA GLU A 1126 -32.60 52.75 -14.04
C GLU A 1126 -32.95 51.36 -14.60
N ALA A 1127 -32.15 50.81 -15.52
CA ALA A 1127 -32.29 49.45 -16.01
C ALA A 1127 -32.23 48.40 -14.88
N ILE A 1128 -31.30 48.56 -13.93
CA ILE A 1128 -31.18 47.64 -12.79
C ILE A 1128 -32.34 47.84 -11.80
N LYS A 1129 -32.74 49.09 -11.51
CA LYS A 1129 -33.85 49.40 -10.59
C LYS A 1129 -35.20 48.93 -11.12
N SER A 1130 -35.43 49.05 -12.43
CA SER A 1130 -36.67 48.61 -13.10
C SER A 1130 -36.69 47.13 -13.46
N SER A 1131 -35.55 46.43 -13.35
CA SER A 1131 -35.46 44.98 -13.61
C SER A 1131 -36.38 44.14 -12.72
N SER A 1132 -36.67 42.92 -13.20
CA SER A 1132 -37.43 41.87 -12.49
C SER A 1132 -36.65 41.24 -11.33
N MET A 1133 -35.50 41.77 -10.93
CA MET A 1133 -34.71 41.25 -9.82
C MET A 1133 -35.46 41.44 -8.48
N PRO A 1134 -35.43 40.46 -7.58
CA PRO A 1134 -36.03 40.62 -6.25
C PRO A 1134 -35.42 41.82 -5.50
N ALA A 1135 -36.23 42.52 -4.71
CA ALA A 1135 -35.82 43.78 -4.07
C ALA A 1135 -34.58 43.63 -3.16
N ILE A 1136 -34.39 42.46 -2.55
CA ILE A 1136 -33.23 42.18 -1.69
C ILE A 1136 -31.91 42.05 -2.47
N PHE A 1137 -31.98 41.65 -3.76
CA PHE A 1137 -30.83 41.55 -4.65
C PHE A 1137 -30.48 42.89 -5.31
N LYS A 1138 -31.38 43.89 -5.30
CA LYS A 1138 -31.07 45.20 -5.90
C LYS A 1138 -30.02 45.93 -5.04
N PRO A 1139 -28.91 46.41 -5.64
CA PRO A 1139 -27.92 47.19 -4.92
C PRO A 1139 -28.56 48.38 -4.19
N SER A 1140 -28.15 48.60 -2.94
CA SER A 1140 -28.64 49.73 -2.14
C SER A 1140 -27.93 51.04 -2.50
N ARG A 1141 -26.70 50.92 -3.04
CA ARG A 1141 -25.89 52.05 -3.53
C ARG A 1141 -25.39 51.78 -4.94
N TYR A 1142 -25.46 52.79 -5.79
CA TYR A 1142 -24.89 52.81 -7.14
C TYR A 1142 -23.82 53.90 -7.16
N LEU A 1143 -22.56 53.52 -7.36
CA LEU A 1143 -21.40 54.40 -7.24
C LEU A 1143 -20.69 54.49 -8.60
N LYS A 1144 -20.75 55.65 -9.24
CA LYS A 1144 -19.94 55.91 -10.44
C LYS A 1144 -18.47 56.01 -10.03
N VAL A 1145 -17.60 55.30 -10.72
CA VAL A 1145 -16.15 55.37 -10.52
C VAL A 1145 -15.45 55.61 -11.84
N GLU A 1146 -14.39 56.42 -11.83
CA GLU A 1146 -13.57 56.61 -13.04
C GLU A 1146 -12.94 55.30 -13.52
N LYS A 1147 -12.56 54.44 -12.57
CA LYS A 1147 -11.94 53.16 -12.86
C LYS A 1147 -12.15 52.18 -11.73
N ILE A 1148 -12.55 50.95 -12.07
CA ILE A 1148 -12.61 49.87 -11.10
C ILE A 1148 -11.18 49.40 -10.79
N PRO A 1149 -10.79 49.32 -9.50
CA PRO A 1149 -9.48 48.80 -9.12
C PRO A 1149 -9.27 47.38 -9.65
N LEU A 1150 -8.16 47.15 -10.37
CA LEU A 1150 -7.76 45.85 -10.90
C LEU A 1150 -6.39 45.45 -10.34
N LEU A 1151 -6.23 44.17 -10.03
CA LEU A 1151 -4.93 43.55 -9.75
C LEU A 1151 -4.09 43.51 -11.04
N GLY A 1152 -2.76 43.36 -10.91
CA GLY A 1152 -1.85 43.19 -12.06
C GLY A 1152 -2.16 41.97 -12.94
N SER A 1153 -3.00 41.04 -12.47
CA SER A 1153 -3.54 39.92 -13.24
C SER A 1153 -4.76 40.27 -14.10
N GLY A 1154 -5.28 41.50 -14.03
CA GLY A 1154 -6.50 41.94 -14.70
C GLY A 1154 -7.81 41.55 -13.99
N LYS A 1155 -7.74 40.94 -12.79
CA LYS A 1155 -8.91 40.65 -11.94
C LYS A 1155 -9.28 41.87 -11.11
N VAL A 1156 -10.54 42.03 -10.73
CA VAL A 1156 -10.97 43.10 -9.81
C VAL A 1156 -10.23 42.97 -8.48
N ASP A 1157 -9.60 44.06 -8.04
CA ASP A 1157 -9.06 44.18 -6.70
C ASP A 1157 -10.23 44.46 -5.75
N LEU A 1158 -10.86 43.40 -5.25
CA LEU A 1158 -12.04 43.51 -4.37
C LEU A 1158 -11.76 44.31 -3.09
N LYS A 1159 -10.52 44.28 -2.60
CA LYS A 1159 -10.14 45.06 -1.41
C LYS A 1159 -10.06 46.53 -1.80
N GLY A 1160 -9.31 46.86 -2.85
CA GLY A 1160 -9.25 48.21 -3.39
C GLY A 1160 -10.62 48.76 -3.78
N ALA A 1161 -11.48 47.93 -4.37
CA ALA A 1161 -12.86 48.29 -4.72
C ALA A 1161 -13.74 48.54 -3.48
N LYS A 1162 -13.58 47.74 -2.42
CA LYS A 1162 -14.28 47.96 -1.14
C LYS A 1162 -13.78 49.20 -0.42
N GLU A 1163 -12.47 49.46 -0.42
CA GLU A 1163 -11.88 50.69 0.13
C GLU A 1163 -12.34 51.92 -0.67
N LEU A 1164 -12.35 51.84 -2.01
CA LEU A 1164 -12.88 52.89 -2.88
C LEU A 1164 -14.37 53.15 -2.61
N ALA A 1165 -15.19 52.10 -2.51
CA ALA A 1165 -16.60 52.25 -2.17
C ALA A 1165 -16.80 52.87 -0.78
N LYS A 1166 -15.99 52.49 0.21
CA LYS A 1166 -15.99 53.12 1.55
C LYS A 1166 -15.56 54.58 1.52
N SER A 1167 -14.77 55.03 0.55
CA SER A 1167 -14.36 56.43 0.41
C SER A 1167 -15.40 57.30 -0.30
N LEU A 1168 -16.34 56.68 -1.01
CA LEU A 1168 -17.39 57.35 -1.79
C LEU A 1168 -18.75 57.40 -1.08
N VAL A 1169 -18.84 56.78 0.11
CA VAL A 1169 -20.03 56.69 0.97
C VAL A 1169 -19.68 57.33 2.30
#